data_AF-A0AAY4ASF1-F1
#
_entry.id   AF-A0AAY4ASF1-F1
#
_cell.length_a   1.000
_cell.length_b   1.000
_cell.length_c   1.000
_cell.angle_alpha   90.00
_cell.angle_beta   90.00
_cell.angle_gamma   90.00
#
_symmetry.space_group_name_H-M   'P 1'
#
loop_
_entity.id
_entity.type
_entity.pdbx_description
1 polymer ?
#
loop_
_entity_poly.entity_id
_entity_poly.type
_entity_poly.pdbx_seq_one_letter_code
_entity_poly.pdbx_strand_id
1 'polypeptide(L)'
;MSRRATFFSSLFFSTTLICSSDWSQAEQSRAARLRFTQHWTLLCDQRTLVQSLPAAPCTHTQGELLSRDSPSGSRRAVIRATCRQQFLEVWGSCGLEKSLDLTALNRHGVVYEDAVFASLAWSPCERRLLYVAEKSFKRSSPEMLFQHLHTFTAFIRHPYPEQLTISINRDSPPPGYVEDWGEGFTGMSAPVLFVADLAKGEVSMVKGVPSHVSPAQALWAPDGGVVFVGWWKEPFRLGLKFCSNRRSALFHLDLRGNCEPLTADNVSVSSPRLSPDGRWLIYTQGRVFGPHNQCRSLHQYEWETRRTSVLLDVVKRSQKGEFAGLYESLPLCCWSSDSQRIIFSSDYQNQKVRADCGIFVLDRRTKTVGVLNLDSEFSCWKLLLVHEDLLVVCCSSPQQPPCLRVGLLPPAGGEVAVSWLTLNDLSLTFEFEWKDMEISPAPDEENPEFCELDAHAYLFGVLRYRYPMASSHTLVFYHGGPHSQFCAEWNASVAAFCRLGFAVLMVNFRGSTGFGQDSILSLIGNIGCQDVKDVHRAVLCALQSDTSLDPNRVVVTGGSHGGFLSCHLLGQYPDFYRACAARNPVINAATLLSTSDIVDWRYTSVGLEYSFDRLPTPEALTSMLQRSPITRVAQVFIYTNTLC
;
A
#
# COMPACT_ATOMS: atom_id res chain seq x y z
N MET A 1 -1.22 -8.21 1.67
CA MET A 1 -0.86 -9.36 0.81
C MET A 1 0.16 -8.84 -0.18
N SER A 2 1.34 -9.44 -0.29
CA SER A 2 2.33 -9.09 -1.33
C SER A 2 2.32 -10.22 -2.35
N ARG A 3 1.91 -9.94 -3.60
CA ARG A 3 1.87 -10.91 -4.70
C ARG A 3 3.02 -10.54 -5.65
N ARG A 4 3.84 -11.51 -6.07
CA ARG A 4 4.94 -11.34 -7.04
C ARG A 4 4.87 -12.43 -8.10
N ALA A 5 5.20 -12.11 -9.34
CA ALA A 5 5.29 -13.05 -10.47
C ALA A 5 6.61 -12.91 -11.23
N THR A 6 7.07 -13.97 -11.90
CA THR A 6 8.41 -14.13 -12.51
C THR A 6 8.41 -15.15 -13.67
N PHE A 7 9.25 -14.95 -14.71
CA PHE A 7 9.21 -15.59 -16.05
C PHE A 7 10.47 -16.38 -16.47
N PHE A 8 10.29 -17.40 -17.33
CA PHE A 8 11.32 -18.17 -18.06
C PHE A 8 10.94 -18.32 -19.55
N SER A 9 11.91 -18.42 -20.48
CA SER A 9 11.65 -18.71 -21.92
C SER A 9 12.52 -19.86 -22.47
N SER A 10 11.98 -20.64 -23.41
CA SER A 10 12.73 -21.60 -24.26
C SER A 10 12.18 -21.64 -25.69
N LEU A 11 13.08 -21.75 -26.68
CA LEU A 11 12.82 -21.74 -28.13
C LEU A 11 12.06 -23.00 -28.63
N PHE A 12 10.92 -22.81 -29.30
CA PHE A 12 10.46 -23.51 -30.53
C PHE A 12 9.06 -23.01 -30.94
N PHE A 13 8.95 -22.15 -31.98
CA PHE A 13 7.75 -21.64 -32.69
C PHE A 13 6.51 -21.16 -31.88
N SER A 14 6.51 -21.34 -30.56
CA SER A 14 5.56 -20.92 -29.55
C SER A 14 6.40 -20.55 -28.33
N THR A 15 6.16 -19.37 -27.76
CA THR A 15 6.89 -18.92 -26.57
C THR A 15 6.19 -19.49 -25.36
N THR A 16 6.89 -20.32 -24.59
CA THR A 16 6.41 -20.76 -23.28
C THR A 16 6.87 -19.76 -22.23
N LEU A 17 5.93 -19.27 -21.42
CA LEU A 17 6.17 -18.36 -20.32
C LEU A 17 5.71 -19.01 -19.01
N ILE A 18 6.51 -18.94 -17.96
CA ILE A 18 6.08 -19.41 -16.63
C ILE A 18 5.61 -18.19 -15.84
N CYS A 19 4.41 -18.21 -15.29
CA CYS A 19 3.98 -17.25 -14.29
C CYS A 19 4.08 -17.92 -12.93
N SER A 20 4.89 -17.36 -12.03
CA SER A 20 4.93 -17.79 -10.63
C SER A 20 4.04 -16.89 -9.78
N SER A 21 3.46 -17.36 -8.68
CA SER A 21 2.88 -16.46 -7.68
C SER A 21 3.15 -16.94 -6.27
N ASP A 22 3.53 -15.98 -5.42
CA ASP A 22 3.80 -16.22 -4.00
C ASP A 22 2.57 -15.90 -3.15
N TRP A 23 2.24 -16.83 -2.27
CA TRP A 23 1.09 -16.80 -1.38
C TRP A 23 1.54 -16.93 0.06
N SER A 24 0.67 -16.48 0.96
CA SER A 24 0.84 -16.78 2.37
C SER A 24 -0.50 -17.07 3.02
N GLN A 25 -0.52 -18.08 3.88
CA GLN A 25 -1.70 -18.55 4.58
C GLN A 25 -1.42 -18.63 6.08
N ALA A 26 -2.34 -18.11 6.88
CA ALA A 26 -2.30 -18.31 8.32
C ALA A 26 -2.70 -19.75 8.63
N GLU A 27 -1.87 -20.43 9.40
CA GLU A 27 -2.10 -21.78 9.89
C GLU A 27 -2.30 -21.67 11.40
N GLN A 28 -3.57 -21.81 11.80
CA GLN A 28 -4.00 -21.48 13.16
C GLN A 28 -3.40 -22.46 14.20
N SER A 29 -3.21 -23.73 13.86
CA SER A 29 -2.78 -24.74 14.84
C SER A 29 -1.33 -24.54 15.30
N ARG A 30 -0.43 -24.11 14.41
CA ARG A 30 0.98 -23.81 14.74
C ARG A 30 1.22 -22.32 15.00
N ALA A 31 0.16 -21.50 15.02
CA ALA A 31 0.25 -20.04 15.06
C ALA A 31 1.33 -19.52 14.09
N ALA A 32 1.32 -20.06 12.87
CA ALA A 32 2.35 -19.83 11.87
C ALA A 32 1.74 -19.24 10.59
N ARG A 33 2.59 -18.62 9.77
CA ARG A 33 2.22 -18.18 8.43
C ARG A 33 3.02 -18.98 7.42
N LEU A 34 2.35 -19.88 6.71
CA LEU A 34 2.96 -20.66 5.63
C LEU A 34 3.15 -19.74 4.43
N ARG A 35 4.32 -19.78 3.79
CA ARG A 35 4.58 -19.14 2.49
C ARG A 35 4.72 -20.23 1.44
N PHE A 36 4.08 -20.07 0.30
CA PHE A 36 4.16 -21.05 -0.78
C PHE A 36 4.09 -20.37 -2.13
N THR A 37 4.68 -20.99 -3.14
CA THR A 37 4.66 -20.54 -4.52
C THR A 37 3.85 -21.50 -5.36
N GLN A 38 3.12 -20.97 -6.33
CA GLN A 38 2.40 -21.73 -7.34
C GLN A 38 2.87 -21.28 -8.73
N HIS A 39 2.91 -22.20 -9.70
CA HIS A 39 3.40 -21.93 -11.05
C HIS A 39 2.35 -22.28 -12.09
N TRP A 40 2.23 -21.44 -13.11
CA TRP A 40 1.41 -21.66 -14.30
C TRP A 40 2.29 -21.56 -15.53
N THR A 41 2.08 -22.47 -16.49
CA THR A 41 2.76 -22.41 -17.79
C THR A 41 1.80 -21.81 -18.80
N LEU A 42 2.19 -20.71 -19.42
CA LEU A 42 1.46 -19.98 -20.44
C LEU A 42 2.07 -20.31 -21.81
N LEU A 43 1.22 -20.66 -22.76
CA LEU A 43 1.58 -20.89 -24.15
C LEU A 43 1.18 -19.67 -24.97
N CYS A 44 2.16 -19.04 -25.61
CA CYS A 44 1.97 -17.86 -26.45
C CYS A 44 2.36 -18.17 -27.90
N ASP A 45 1.54 -17.73 -28.86
CA ASP A 45 1.83 -17.80 -30.29
C ASP A 45 1.83 -16.39 -30.89
N GLN A 46 2.97 -15.95 -31.43
CA GLN A 46 3.14 -14.70 -32.20
C GLN A 46 2.35 -13.46 -31.71
N ARG A 47 2.25 -13.26 -30.37
CA ARG A 47 1.48 -12.20 -29.64
C ARG A 47 0.01 -12.51 -29.30
N THR A 48 -0.36 -13.77 -29.27
CA THR A 48 -1.64 -14.26 -28.77
C THR A 48 -1.40 -15.22 -27.62
N LEU A 49 -2.08 -14.97 -26.50
CA LEU A 49 -2.17 -15.91 -25.38
C LEU A 49 -3.08 -17.05 -25.82
N VAL A 50 -2.51 -18.24 -26.00
CA VAL A 50 -3.25 -19.39 -26.53
C VAL A 50 -3.93 -20.12 -25.38
N GLN A 51 -3.17 -20.49 -24.35
CA GLN A 51 -3.67 -21.31 -23.25
C GLN A 51 -2.75 -21.23 -22.03
N SER A 52 -3.32 -21.46 -20.83
CA SER A 52 -2.57 -21.78 -19.62
C SER A 52 -2.72 -23.26 -19.30
N LEU A 53 -1.61 -23.93 -19.01
CA LEU A 53 -1.64 -25.28 -18.44
C LEU A 53 -2.10 -25.23 -16.97
N PRO A 54 -2.66 -26.35 -16.45
CA PRO A 54 -3.02 -26.44 -15.04
C PRO A 54 -1.86 -26.06 -14.13
N ALA A 55 -2.18 -25.38 -13.04
CA ALA A 55 -1.17 -24.95 -12.08
C ALA A 55 -0.43 -26.15 -11.48
N ALA A 56 0.89 -26.04 -11.33
CA ALA A 56 1.66 -26.99 -10.58
C ALA A 56 1.24 -27.00 -9.09
N PRO A 57 1.43 -28.12 -8.37
CA PRO A 57 1.21 -28.15 -6.92
C PRO A 57 1.97 -27.03 -6.20
N CYS A 58 1.36 -26.46 -5.17
CA CYS A 58 1.98 -25.42 -4.37
C CYS A 58 3.27 -25.94 -3.70
N THR A 59 4.33 -25.15 -3.79
CA THR A 59 5.63 -25.47 -3.19
C THR A 59 5.90 -24.54 -2.01
N HIS A 60 6.14 -25.09 -0.83
CA HIS A 60 6.40 -24.29 0.38
C HIS A 60 7.77 -23.59 0.29
N THR A 61 7.79 -22.27 0.47
CA THR A 61 9.00 -21.43 0.42
C THR A 61 9.45 -21.05 1.82
N GLN A 62 10.15 -21.99 2.47
CA GLN A 62 10.61 -21.78 3.85
C GLN A 62 11.73 -20.75 3.93
N GLY A 63 11.49 -19.66 4.66
CA GLY A 63 12.52 -18.66 5.00
C GLY A 63 12.90 -17.70 3.86
N GLU A 64 12.25 -17.75 2.71
CA GLU A 64 12.51 -16.78 1.63
C GLU A 64 11.97 -15.39 2.01
N LEU A 65 12.88 -14.41 2.08
CA LEU A 65 12.58 -13.01 2.43
C LEU A 65 12.40 -12.17 1.15
N LEU A 66 13.37 -12.25 0.24
CA LEU A 66 13.35 -11.54 -1.03
C LEU A 66 13.86 -12.46 -2.14
N SER A 67 13.34 -12.26 -3.34
CA SER A 67 13.88 -12.90 -4.53
C SER A 67 13.75 -12.02 -5.77
N ARG A 68 14.64 -12.26 -6.73
CA ARG A 68 14.70 -11.54 -8.00
C ARG A 68 15.34 -12.39 -9.10
N ASP A 69 14.70 -12.45 -10.25
CA ASP A 69 15.34 -13.02 -11.44
C ASP A 69 16.33 -12.03 -12.04
N SER A 70 17.36 -12.60 -12.67
CA SER A 70 18.37 -11.86 -13.39
C SER A 70 17.81 -11.30 -14.70
N PRO A 71 18.39 -10.21 -15.24
CA PRO A 71 17.99 -9.63 -16.53
C PRO A 71 17.86 -10.63 -17.68
N SER A 72 18.71 -11.66 -17.73
CA SER A 72 18.67 -12.74 -18.72
C SER A 72 17.62 -13.82 -18.44
N GLY A 73 17.03 -13.84 -17.25
CA GLY A 73 16.15 -14.91 -16.77
C GLY A 73 16.85 -16.24 -16.47
N SER A 74 18.19 -16.31 -16.59
CA SER A 74 18.94 -17.56 -16.38
C SER A 74 19.22 -17.87 -14.91
N ARG A 75 19.14 -16.85 -14.04
CA ARG A 75 19.46 -16.97 -12.61
C ARG A 75 18.39 -16.31 -11.75
N ARG A 76 18.26 -16.80 -10.52
CA ARG A 76 17.42 -16.22 -9.47
C ARG A 76 18.24 -15.96 -8.21
N ALA A 77 18.23 -14.71 -7.74
CA ALA A 77 18.77 -14.33 -6.45
C ALA A 77 17.71 -14.51 -5.38
N VAL A 78 18.09 -15.05 -4.22
CA VAL A 78 17.20 -15.25 -3.08
C VAL A 78 17.92 -14.82 -1.79
N ILE A 79 17.30 -13.91 -1.03
CA ILE A 79 17.66 -13.66 0.36
C ILE A 79 16.83 -14.60 1.22
N ARG A 80 17.50 -15.51 1.92
CA ARG A 80 16.86 -16.51 2.78
C ARG A 80 17.25 -16.28 4.24
N ALA A 81 16.26 -16.28 5.13
CA ALA A 81 16.48 -16.34 6.57
C ALA A 81 16.25 -17.75 7.12
N THR A 82 17.13 -18.14 8.03
CA THR A 82 16.99 -19.27 8.92
C THR A 82 16.81 -18.76 10.35
N CYS A 83 16.67 -19.65 11.34
CA CYS A 83 16.46 -19.24 12.73
C CYS A 83 17.57 -18.33 13.31
N ARG A 84 18.78 -18.33 12.71
CA ARG A 84 19.93 -17.55 13.22
C ARG A 84 20.75 -16.82 12.16
N GLN A 85 20.55 -17.09 10.88
CA GLN A 85 21.41 -16.60 9.79
C GLN A 85 20.60 -16.14 8.59
N GLN A 86 21.14 -15.16 7.85
CA GLN A 86 20.65 -14.75 6.53
C GLN A 86 21.68 -15.13 5.45
N PHE A 87 21.18 -15.69 4.35
CA PHE A 87 21.97 -16.10 3.20
C PHE A 87 21.54 -15.31 1.96
N LEU A 88 22.50 -14.94 1.13
CA LEU A 88 22.26 -14.55 -0.26
C LEU A 88 22.63 -15.72 -1.16
N GLU A 89 21.60 -16.31 -1.77
CA GLU A 89 21.70 -17.46 -2.66
C GLU A 89 21.52 -17.00 -4.12
N VAL A 90 22.29 -17.60 -5.03
CA VAL A 90 22.11 -17.47 -6.48
C VAL A 90 21.86 -18.86 -7.04
N TRP A 91 20.69 -19.03 -7.63
CA TRP A 91 20.21 -20.27 -8.24
C TRP A 91 20.27 -20.14 -9.75
N GLY A 92 20.86 -21.12 -10.43
CA GLY A 92 20.81 -21.28 -11.88
C GLY A 92 19.87 -22.42 -12.29
N SER A 93 19.89 -22.78 -13.56
CA SER A 93 19.04 -23.85 -14.12
C SER A 93 19.31 -25.24 -13.53
N CYS A 94 20.53 -25.49 -13.05
CA CYS A 94 20.95 -26.79 -12.51
C CYS A 94 21.04 -26.85 -10.98
N GLY A 95 20.67 -25.76 -10.27
CA GLY A 95 20.69 -25.70 -8.81
C GLY A 95 21.39 -24.47 -8.25
N LEU A 96 21.83 -24.56 -6.99
CA LEU A 96 22.49 -23.48 -6.27
C LEU A 96 23.91 -23.25 -6.81
N GLU A 97 24.15 -22.10 -7.45
CA GLU A 97 25.45 -21.72 -8.01
C GLU A 97 26.33 -21.00 -6.98
N LYS A 98 25.73 -20.18 -6.11
CA LYS A 98 26.45 -19.41 -5.10
C LYS A 98 25.62 -19.27 -3.83
N SER A 99 26.25 -19.34 -2.68
CA SER A 99 25.65 -18.97 -1.39
C SER A 99 26.65 -18.13 -0.59
N LEU A 100 26.20 -16.99 -0.09
CA LEU A 100 26.95 -16.11 0.80
C LEU A 100 26.23 -16.04 2.14
N ASP A 101 26.90 -16.45 3.22
CA ASP A 101 26.40 -16.26 4.58
C ASP A 101 26.60 -14.79 4.99
N LEU A 102 25.53 -14.01 4.87
CA LEU A 102 25.56 -12.57 5.16
C LEU A 102 25.81 -12.31 6.65
N THR A 103 25.34 -13.21 7.51
CA THR A 103 25.53 -13.14 8.95
C THR A 103 27.00 -13.40 9.32
N ALA A 104 27.63 -14.42 8.74
CA ALA A 104 29.05 -14.71 8.95
C ALA A 104 29.97 -13.62 8.40
N LEU A 105 29.62 -13.00 7.27
CA LEU A 105 30.35 -11.85 6.72
C LEU A 105 30.32 -10.64 7.66
N ASN A 106 29.31 -10.52 8.52
CA ASN A 106 29.17 -9.51 9.57
C ASN A 106 29.43 -8.07 9.08
N ARG A 107 28.93 -7.76 7.88
CA ARG A 107 29.07 -6.43 7.26
C ARG A 107 27.91 -5.49 7.57
N HIS A 108 26.75 -6.05 7.90
CA HIS A 108 25.50 -5.33 8.15
C HIS A 108 24.63 -6.07 9.16
N GLY A 109 23.57 -5.43 9.63
CA GLY A 109 22.49 -6.04 10.41
C GLY A 109 21.53 -6.83 9.52
N VAL A 110 20.24 -6.81 9.84
CA VAL A 110 19.23 -7.57 9.08
C VAL A 110 18.97 -6.93 7.71
N VAL A 111 18.86 -7.75 6.65
CA VAL A 111 18.36 -7.32 5.34
C VAL A 111 16.86 -7.01 5.43
N TYR A 112 16.44 -5.84 4.97
CA TYR A 112 15.04 -5.42 5.01
C TYR A 112 14.18 -6.21 4.02
N GLU A 113 12.98 -6.63 4.43
CA GLU A 113 12.03 -7.38 3.60
C GLU A 113 10.69 -6.65 3.34
N ASP A 114 10.52 -5.45 3.89
CA ASP A 114 9.29 -4.66 3.82
C ASP A 114 9.09 -3.94 2.47
N ALA A 115 7.94 -3.31 2.28
CA ALA A 115 7.60 -2.66 1.00
C ALA A 115 8.33 -1.33 0.73
N VAL A 116 8.99 -0.74 1.73
CA VAL A 116 9.63 0.58 1.65
C VAL A 116 11.13 0.44 1.52
N PHE A 117 11.79 -0.21 2.49
CA PHE A 117 13.24 -0.37 2.59
C PHE A 117 13.79 -1.52 1.76
N ALA A 118 13.04 -2.60 1.57
CA ALA A 118 13.57 -3.74 0.84
C ALA A 118 13.95 -3.37 -0.60
N SER A 119 15.12 -3.84 -1.00
CA SER A 119 15.58 -3.77 -2.39
C SER A 119 16.43 -4.99 -2.67
N LEU A 120 16.26 -5.57 -3.85
CA LEU A 120 17.11 -6.64 -4.37
C LEU A 120 17.14 -6.46 -5.89
N ALA A 121 18.28 -6.04 -6.43
CA ALA A 121 18.42 -5.70 -7.84
C ALA A 121 19.73 -6.24 -8.43
N TRP A 122 19.62 -6.90 -9.57
CA TRP A 122 20.75 -7.38 -10.37
C TRP A 122 21.38 -6.23 -11.15
N SER A 123 22.71 -6.18 -11.16
CA SER A 123 23.44 -5.32 -12.10
C SER A 123 23.16 -5.77 -13.54
N PRO A 124 23.20 -4.88 -14.55
CA PRO A 124 22.98 -5.25 -15.95
C PRO A 124 23.90 -6.38 -16.47
N CYS A 125 25.11 -6.49 -15.92
CA CYS A 125 26.07 -7.54 -16.27
C CYS A 125 25.94 -8.83 -15.43
N GLU A 126 24.94 -8.91 -14.54
CA GLU A 126 24.66 -10.07 -13.68
C GLU A 126 25.81 -10.53 -12.77
N ARG A 127 26.78 -9.64 -12.51
CA ARG A 127 27.94 -9.92 -11.64
C ARG A 127 27.77 -9.40 -10.22
N ARG A 128 26.82 -8.49 -10.00
CA ARG A 128 26.60 -7.82 -8.72
C ARG A 128 25.13 -7.80 -8.35
N LEU A 129 24.87 -7.83 -7.04
CA LEU A 129 23.54 -7.67 -6.45
C LEU A 129 23.54 -6.49 -5.50
N LEU A 130 22.57 -5.60 -5.67
CA LEU A 130 22.29 -4.46 -4.81
C LEU A 130 21.16 -4.83 -3.85
N TYR A 131 21.32 -4.51 -2.57
CA TYR A 131 20.27 -4.66 -1.56
C TYR A 131 20.43 -3.64 -0.43
N VAL A 132 19.39 -3.51 0.40
CA VAL A 132 19.39 -2.60 1.56
C VAL A 132 19.35 -3.42 2.85
N ALA A 133 20.19 -3.08 3.81
CA ALA A 133 20.24 -3.72 5.11
C ALA A 133 20.47 -2.70 6.24
N GLU A 134 20.14 -3.09 7.47
CA GLU A 134 20.37 -2.28 8.67
C GLU A 134 21.87 -2.07 8.90
N LYS A 135 22.26 -0.87 9.33
CA LYS A 135 23.67 -0.57 9.59
C LYS A 135 24.16 -1.37 10.79
N SER A 136 25.30 -2.05 10.64
CA SER A 136 25.95 -2.70 11.78
C SER A 136 26.60 -1.65 12.68
N PHE A 137 26.14 -1.55 13.94
CA PHE A 137 26.87 -0.84 14.99
C PHE A 137 27.89 -1.81 15.59
N LYS A 138 29.18 -1.44 15.57
CA LYS A 138 30.22 -2.29 16.18
C LYS A 138 29.86 -2.54 17.65
N ARG A 139 29.92 -3.81 18.05
CA ARG A 139 29.70 -4.35 19.41
C ARG A 139 30.69 -3.70 20.38
N SER A 140 30.31 -2.59 21.02
CA SER A 140 31.18 -1.90 21.98
C SER A 140 30.57 -1.70 23.37
N SER A 141 29.31 -2.08 23.61
CA SER A 141 28.76 -2.08 24.98
C SER A 141 27.83 -3.28 25.26
N PRO A 142 27.88 -3.86 26.48
CA PRO A 142 26.97 -4.92 26.91
C PRO A 142 25.49 -4.49 26.95
N GLU A 143 25.21 -3.18 26.94
CA GLU A 143 23.87 -2.61 27.09
C GLU A 143 23.01 -2.74 25.80
N MET A 144 23.62 -2.76 24.62
CA MET A 144 22.89 -3.00 23.36
C MET A 144 22.48 -4.48 23.16
N LEU A 145 22.98 -5.37 24.01
CA LEU A 145 22.68 -6.80 23.96
C LEU A 145 21.23 -7.09 24.41
N PHE A 146 20.66 -6.24 25.28
CA PHE A 146 19.27 -6.35 25.72
C PHE A 146 18.26 -5.93 24.63
N GLN A 147 18.59 -4.92 23.81
CA GLN A 147 17.67 -4.40 22.79
C GLN A 147 17.56 -5.37 21.59
N HIS A 148 18.66 -6.02 21.20
CA HIS A 148 18.67 -6.95 20.07
C HIS A 148 17.94 -8.27 20.37
N LEU A 149 17.96 -8.74 21.63
CA LEU A 149 17.16 -9.91 22.03
C LEU A 149 15.67 -9.62 21.90
N HIS A 150 15.21 -8.42 22.26
CA HIS A 150 13.81 -8.01 22.10
C HIS A 150 13.40 -7.86 20.62
N THR A 151 14.25 -7.33 19.74
CA THR A 151 13.94 -7.24 18.29
C THR A 151 13.93 -8.62 17.62
N PHE A 152 14.83 -9.52 18.02
CA PHE A 152 14.90 -10.88 17.46
C PHE A 152 13.70 -11.75 17.90
N THR A 153 13.21 -11.60 19.14
CA THR A 153 11.97 -12.26 19.59
C THR A 153 10.70 -11.56 19.09
N ALA A 154 10.69 -10.24 18.87
CA ALA A 154 9.53 -9.55 18.30
C ALA A 154 9.32 -9.91 16.81
N PHE A 155 10.40 -10.19 16.07
CA PHE A 155 10.32 -10.69 14.70
C PHE A 155 9.87 -12.16 14.60
N ILE A 156 9.92 -12.91 15.70
CA ILE A 156 9.48 -14.32 15.77
C ILE A 156 8.50 -14.48 16.94
N ARG A 157 7.21 -14.24 16.66
CA ARG A 157 6.02 -14.67 17.42
C ARG A 157 5.77 -13.98 18.78
N HIS A 158 4.75 -13.11 18.84
CA HIS A 158 3.56 -13.20 19.70
C HIS A 158 2.72 -11.89 19.66
N PRO A 159 1.38 -11.92 19.89
CA PRO A 159 0.51 -10.74 19.74
C PRO A 159 0.32 -9.86 21.00
N TYR A 160 0.99 -10.12 22.12
CA TYR A 160 0.84 -9.33 23.35
C TYR A 160 2.17 -9.26 24.10
N PRO A 161 2.70 -8.06 24.42
CA PRO A 161 3.71 -7.94 25.45
C PRO A 161 3.03 -7.85 26.83
N GLU A 162 3.25 -8.85 27.68
CA GLU A 162 2.96 -8.72 29.11
C GLU A 162 3.83 -7.64 29.76
N GLN A 163 3.23 -7.00 30.76
CA GLN A 163 3.66 -5.84 31.55
C GLN A 163 5.18 -5.64 31.72
N LEU A 164 5.68 -4.50 31.23
CA LEU A 164 7.00 -3.97 31.56
C LEU A 164 6.83 -2.68 32.38
N THR A 165 6.98 -2.79 33.69
CA THR A 165 7.16 -1.66 34.60
C THR A 165 8.53 -1.02 34.35
N ILE A 166 8.56 0.19 33.83
CA ILE A 166 9.78 1.01 33.68
C ILE A 166 9.76 2.07 34.80
N SER A 167 10.72 2.01 35.73
CA SER A 167 10.97 3.09 36.68
C SER A 167 11.71 4.22 35.97
N ILE A 168 11.06 5.37 35.80
CA ILE A 168 11.60 6.55 35.11
C ILE A 168 12.28 7.47 36.13
N ASN A 169 13.59 7.69 35.98
CA ASN A 169 14.29 8.79 36.63
C ASN A 169 14.17 10.03 35.74
N ARG A 170 13.73 11.18 36.29
CA ARG A 170 13.06 12.25 35.52
C ARG A 170 13.96 13.20 34.72
N ASP A 171 15.29 13.11 34.81
CA ASP A 171 16.16 14.19 34.33
C ASP A 171 17.13 13.81 33.18
N SER A 172 16.94 12.70 32.48
CA SER A 172 17.69 12.37 31.24
C SER A 172 16.94 11.36 30.36
N PRO A 173 16.97 11.47 29.02
CA PRO A 173 16.50 10.38 28.16
C PRO A 173 17.32 9.12 28.46
N PRO A 174 16.73 7.92 28.48
CA PRO A 174 17.46 6.69 28.74
C PRO A 174 18.59 6.53 27.71
N PRO A 175 19.81 6.16 28.12
CA PRO A 175 20.89 5.89 27.19
C PRO A 175 20.49 4.68 26.34
N GLY A 176 20.17 4.90 25.06
CA GLY A 176 19.84 3.82 24.12
C GLY A 176 18.52 3.92 23.36
N TYR A 177 17.77 5.03 23.43
CA TYR A 177 16.68 5.22 22.46
C TYR A 177 17.26 5.56 21.08
N VAL A 178 17.15 4.61 20.15
CA VAL A 178 17.40 4.85 18.72
C VAL A 178 16.04 5.01 18.06
N GLU A 179 15.76 6.21 17.60
CA GLU A 179 14.52 6.50 16.89
C GLU A 179 14.41 5.65 15.61
N ASP A 180 13.24 5.05 15.41
CA ASP A 180 12.87 4.25 14.25
C ASP A 180 11.79 4.95 13.39
N TRP A 181 11.27 4.25 12.39
CA TRP A 181 10.26 4.78 11.45
C TRP A 181 8.82 4.45 11.86
N GLY A 182 8.56 4.12 13.13
CA GLY A 182 7.21 3.97 13.67
C GLY A 182 6.49 2.71 13.20
N GLU A 183 5.18 2.85 12.92
CA GLU A 183 4.26 1.75 12.68
C GLU A 183 4.76 0.80 11.58
N GLY A 184 4.95 -0.48 11.92
CA GLY A 184 5.41 -1.51 10.99
C GLY A 184 6.90 -1.45 10.63
N PHE A 185 7.64 -0.48 11.18
CA PHE A 185 9.08 -0.29 10.99
C PHE A 185 9.82 -0.16 12.33
N THR A 186 9.26 -0.68 13.41
CA THR A 186 9.88 -0.67 14.73
C THR A 186 11.23 -1.37 14.71
N GLY A 187 12.25 -0.71 15.25
CA GLY A 187 13.63 -1.18 15.23
C GLY A 187 14.37 -1.00 13.90
N MET A 188 13.73 -0.46 12.86
CA MET A 188 14.40 -0.06 11.61
C MET A 188 14.87 1.39 11.73
N SER A 189 16.17 1.63 11.71
CA SER A 189 16.72 2.93 12.10
C SER A 189 17.74 3.49 11.11
N ALA A 190 18.63 2.67 10.56
CA ALA A 190 19.74 3.12 9.73
C ALA A 190 19.90 2.24 8.49
N PRO A 191 18.97 2.32 7.51
CA PRO A 191 19.12 1.61 6.26
C PRO A 191 20.36 2.06 5.49
N VAL A 192 21.05 1.09 4.87
CA VAL A 192 22.29 1.29 4.13
C VAL A 192 22.29 0.42 2.88
N LEU A 193 22.86 0.94 1.79
CA LEU A 193 23.03 0.22 0.53
C LEU A 193 24.25 -0.70 0.58
N PHE A 194 24.08 -1.94 0.15
CA PHE A 194 25.13 -2.94 0.02
C PHE A 194 25.17 -3.52 -1.39
N VAL A 195 26.39 -3.78 -1.87
CA VAL A 195 26.65 -4.48 -3.12
C VAL A 195 27.39 -5.77 -2.81
N ALA A 196 26.82 -6.90 -3.22
CA ALA A 196 27.48 -8.19 -3.26
C ALA A 196 28.13 -8.40 -4.63
N ASP A 197 29.44 -8.61 -4.66
CA ASP A 197 30.17 -9.01 -5.86
C ASP A 197 30.21 -10.55 -5.91
N LEU A 198 29.52 -11.12 -6.89
CA LEU A 198 29.32 -12.58 -6.98
C LEU A 198 30.60 -13.33 -7.37
N ALA A 199 31.46 -12.68 -8.16
CA ALA A 199 32.73 -13.26 -8.57
C ALA A 199 33.70 -13.36 -7.40
N LYS A 200 33.79 -12.30 -6.58
CA LYS A 200 34.66 -12.27 -5.39
C LYS A 200 34.04 -12.95 -4.17
N GLY A 201 32.71 -13.04 -4.11
CA GLY A 201 31.99 -13.46 -2.91
C GLY A 201 32.10 -12.45 -1.76
N GLU A 202 32.28 -11.17 -2.09
CA GLU A 202 32.44 -10.10 -1.12
C GLU A 202 31.21 -9.20 -1.06
N VAL A 203 30.89 -8.72 0.13
CA VAL A 203 29.85 -7.72 0.38
C VAL A 203 30.50 -6.42 0.80
N SER A 204 30.13 -5.33 0.15
CA SER A 204 30.65 -3.99 0.44
C SER A 204 29.52 -2.99 0.61
N MET A 205 29.69 -2.07 1.56
CA MET A 205 28.80 -0.93 1.76
C MET A 205 29.04 0.09 0.66
N VAL A 206 27.97 0.60 0.04
CA VAL A 206 28.07 1.72 -0.91
C VAL A 206 28.29 3.01 -0.10
N LYS A 207 29.43 3.66 -0.32
CA LYS A 207 29.79 4.93 0.33
C LYS A 207 29.17 6.10 -0.43
N GLY A 208 29.03 7.26 0.23
CA GLY A 208 28.59 8.50 -0.43
C GLY A 208 27.13 8.89 -0.18
N VAL A 209 26.30 7.99 0.35
CA VAL A 209 24.92 8.32 0.75
C VAL A 209 24.95 9.43 1.83
N PRO A 210 24.21 10.55 1.67
CA PRO A 210 24.21 11.63 2.64
C PRO A 210 23.78 11.17 4.03
N SER A 211 24.44 11.67 5.08
CA SER A 211 24.22 11.18 6.45
C SER A 211 22.84 11.46 7.00
N HIS A 212 22.13 12.47 6.48
CA HIS A 212 20.80 12.92 6.93
C HIS A 212 19.64 12.21 6.21
N VAL A 213 19.92 11.28 5.27
CA VAL A 213 18.89 10.49 4.58
C VAL A 213 19.02 8.99 4.85
N SER A 214 17.92 8.30 4.61
CA SER A 214 17.78 6.85 4.67
C SER A 214 17.46 6.32 3.27
N PRO A 215 18.39 5.58 2.63
CA PRO A 215 18.20 5.07 1.28
C PRO A 215 17.23 3.90 1.24
N ALA A 216 16.36 3.88 0.23
CA ALA A 216 15.56 2.72 -0.13
C ALA A 216 15.15 2.71 -1.61
N GLN A 217 14.35 1.71 -2.00
CA GLN A 217 13.82 1.52 -3.35
C GLN A 217 14.91 1.65 -4.42
N ALA A 218 16.05 1.03 -4.15
CA ALA A 218 17.26 1.24 -4.93
C ALA A 218 17.32 0.33 -6.16
N LEU A 219 17.85 0.86 -7.25
CA LEU A 219 18.02 0.19 -8.54
C LEU A 219 19.35 0.58 -9.19
N TRP A 220 19.82 -0.23 -10.14
CA TRP A 220 21.01 0.07 -10.91
C TRP A 220 20.73 1.12 -11.98
N ALA A 221 21.60 2.13 -12.06
CA ALA A 221 21.59 3.11 -13.12
C ALA A 221 22.20 2.55 -14.42
N PRO A 222 21.83 3.10 -15.59
CA PRO A 222 22.43 2.74 -16.89
C PRO A 222 23.96 2.90 -16.94
N ASP A 223 24.52 3.83 -16.19
CA ASP A 223 25.97 4.08 -16.12
C ASP A 223 26.71 3.15 -15.14
N GLY A 224 26.01 2.20 -14.52
CA GLY A 224 26.55 1.29 -13.52
C GLY A 224 26.61 1.86 -12.10
N GLY A 225 26.11 3.09 -11.88
CA GLY A 225 25.82 3.64 -10.56
C GLY A 225 24.53 3.08 -9.95
N VAL A 226 24.04 3.74 -8.91
CA VAL A 226 22.82 3.38 -8.18
C VAL A 226 21.88 4.58 -8.14
N VAL A 227 20.61 4.35 -8.45
CA VAL A 227 19.53 5.30 -8.14
C VAL A 227 18.78 4.79 -6.91
N PHE A 228 18.47 5.68 -5.97
CA PHE A 228 17.69 5.35 -4.79
C PHE A 228 16.81 6.52 -4.36
N VAL A 229 15.77 6.20 -3.58
CA VAL A 229 14.98 7.21 -2.87
C VAL A 229 15.60 7.41 -1.50
N GLY A 230 15.95 8.64 -1.13
CA GLY A 230 16.43 8.99 0.20
C GLY A 230 15.33 9.69 1.00
N TRP A 231 14.92 9.12 2.13
CA TRP A 231 14.01 9.78 3.09
C TRP A 231 14.79 10.55 4.14
N TRP A 232 14.38 11.78 4.42
CA TRP A 232 14.99 12.58 5.48
C TRP A 232 14.65 11.98 6.84
N LYS A 233 15.68 11.79 7.67
CA LYS A 233 15.53 11.34 9.06
C LYS A 233 15.81 12.45 10.09
N GLU A 234 16.18 13.62 9.61
CA GLU A 234 16.40 14.81 10.42
C GLU A 234 15.29 15.85 10.13
N PRO A 235 14.85 16.63 11.14
CA PRO A 235 15.38 16.65 12.52
C PRO A 235 14.95 15.46 13.36
N PHE A 236 13.88 14.76 12.97
CA PHE A 236 13.44 13.49 13.56
C PHE A 236 12.60 12.71 12.54
N ARG A 237 12.48 11.39 12.71
CA ARG A 237 11.77 10.50 11.78
C ARG A 237 10.26 10.59 11.97
N LEU A 238 9.55 10.72 10.86
CA LEU A 238 8.10 10.57 10.81
C LEU A 238 7.75 9.21 10.22
N GLY A 239 6.70 8.57 10.74
CA GLY A 239 6.28 7.24 10.33
C GLY A 239 6.07 7.13 8.81
N LEU A 240 6.59 6.08 8.16
CA LEU A 240 6.52 5.94 6.69
C LEU A 240 5.29 5.16 6.21
N LYS A 241 4.74 4.31 7.07
CA LYS A 241 3.66 3.40 6.68
C LYS A 241 2.39 4.21 6.40
N PHE A 242 1.78 3.96 5.24
CA PHE A 242 0.60 4.72 4.76
C PHE A 242 0.83 6.23 4.56
N CYS A 243 2.10 6.70 4.59
CA CYS A 243 2.44 8.11 4.50
C CYS A 243 3.23 8.42 3.21
N SER A 244 2.56 8.90 2.18
CA SER A 244 3.14 9.26 0.88
C SER A 244 3.65 10.71 0.80
N ASN A 245 3.60 11.46 1.90
CA ASN A 245 3.92 12.90 1.98
C ASN A 245 5.24 13.19 2.74
N ARG A 246 6.10 12.18 2.89
CA ARG A 246 7.35 12.28 3.63
C ARG A 246 8.41 12.93 2.77
N ARG A 247 9.21 13.85 3.34
CA ARG A 247 10.30 14.50 2.62
C ARG A 247 11.26 13.45 2.08
N SER A 248 11.36 13.36 0.76
CA SER A 248 12.24 12.43 0.07
C SER A 248 12.65 12.95 -1.30
N ALA A 249 13.77 12.44 -1.81
CA ALA A 249 14.32 12.83 -3.09
C ALA A 249 14.95 11.60 -3.76
N LEU A 250 15.05 11.65 -5.08
CA LEU A 250 15.83 10.69 -5.83
C LEU A 250 17.28 11.14 -5.86
N PHE A 251 18.17 10.19 -5.67
CA PHE A 251 19.60 10.39 -5.73
C PHE A 251 20.20 9.45 -6.76
N HIS A 252 21.18 9.94 -7.50
CA HIS A 252 22.13 9.13 -8.22
C HIS A 252 23.44 9.06 -7.44
N LEU A 253 24.00 7.87 -7.33
CA LEU A 253 25.23 7.60 -6.60
C LEU A 253 26.14 6.73 -7.46
N ASP A 254 27.31 7.26 -7.81
CA ASP A 254 28.33 6.44 -8.45
C ASP A 254 29.01 5.51 -7.42
N LEU A 255 29.63 4.43 -7.89
CA LEU A 255 30.33 3.50 -7.00
C LEU A 255 31.65 4.06 -6.44
N ARG A 256 32.05 5.28 -6.82
CA ARG A 256 33.20 6.01 -6.25
C ARG A 256 32.79 6.82 -5.01
N GLY A 257 31.50 7.04 -4.80
CA GLY A 257 30.92 7.72 -3.65
C GLY A 257 30.41 9.13 -3.95
N ASN A 258 30.31 9.54 -5.21
CA ASN A 258 29.71 10.82 -5.59
C ASN A 258 28.19 10.67 -5.65
N CYS A 259 27.48 11.40 -4.79
CA CYS A 259 26.03 11.38 -4.71
C CYS A 259 25.46 12.73 -5.16
N GLU A 260 24.55 12.72 -6.14
CA GLU A 260 23.82 13.91 -6.59
C GLU A 260 22.29 13.72 -6.50
N PRO A 261 21.53 14.73 -6.05
CA PRO A 261 20.08 14.67 -6.09
C PRO A 261 19.57 14.88 -7.53
N LEU A 262 18.63 14.03 -7.95
CA LEU A 262 17.93 14.13 -9.25
C LEU A 262 16.62 14.91 -9.17
N THR A 263 16.11 15.11 -7.96
CA THR A 263 14.87 15.85 -7.68
C THR A 263 15.11 16.95 -6.66
N ALA A 264 14.15 17.88 -6.57
CA ALA A 264 14.15 18.86 -5.50
C ALA A 264 14.11 18.19 -4.12
N ASP A 265 14.50 18.93 -3.09
CA ASP A 265 14.57 18.45 -1.71
C ASP A 265 13.30 18.77 -0.90
N ASN A 266 12.34 19.50 -1.47
CA ASN A 266 11.08 19.92 -0.85
C ASN A 266 9.86 19.16 -1.37
N VAL A 267 10.09 17.95 -1.90
CA VAL A 267 9.05 17.07 -2.44
C VAL A 267 9.02 15.73 -1.69
N SER A 268 7.99 14.94 -1.97
CA SER A 268 7.95 13.52 -1.61
C SER A 268 8.00 12.71 -2.91
N VAL A 269 9.01 11.86 -3.06
CA VAL A 269 9.16 10.98 -4.22
C VAL A 269 9.18 9.52 -3.80
N SER A 270 8.66 8.66 -4.68
CA SER A 270 8.72 7.21 -4.49
C SER A 270 8.51 6.46 -5.81
N SER A 271 8.74 5.15 -5.77
CA SER A 271 8.55 4.21 -6.88
C SER A 271 9.37 4.53 -8.14
N PRO A 272 10.72 4.66 -8.06
CA PRO A 272 11.54 4.83 -9.25
C PRO A 272 11.52 3.57 -10.13
N ARG A 273 11.27 3.71 -11.43
CA ARG A 273 11.24 2.61 -12.41
C ARG A 273 12.03 2.98 -13.65
N LEU A 274 13.02 2.16 -14.01
CA LEU A 274 13.80 2.34 -15.22
C LEU A 274 13.09 1.67 -16.40
N SER A 275 13.10 2.33 -17.56
CA SER A 275 12.59 1.76 -18.80
C SER A 275 13.46 0.60 -19.29
N PRO A 276 12.90 -0.34 -20.08
CA PRO A 276 13.67 -1.45 -20.67
C PRO A 276 14.89 -1.01 -21.48
N ASP A 277 14.81 0.10 -22.20
CA ASP A 277 15.93 0.68 -22.97
C ASP A 277 16.98 1.41 -22.10
N GLY A 278 16.72 1.56 -20.79
CA GLY A 278 17.59 2.27 -19.86
C GLY A 278 17.60 3.80 -20.03
N ARG A 279 16.85 4.37 -20.96
CA ARG A 279 16.89 5.80 -21.26
C ARG A 279 16.05 6.65 -20.31
N TRP A 280 14.99 6.08 -19.76
CA TRP A 280 13.97 6.81 -19.00
C TRP A 280 13.83 6.26 -17.59
N LEU A 281 13.92 7.15 -16.61
CA LEU A 281 13.59 6.86 -15.22
C LEU A 281 12.28 7.56 -14.89
N ILE A 282 11.23 6.82 -14.53
CA ILE A 282 9.99 7.41 -14.03
C ILE A 282 9.88 7.27 -12.52
N TYR A 283 9.12 8.16 -11.89
CA TYR A 283 8.86 8.13 -10.46
C TYR A 283 7.60 8.93 -10.13
N THR A 284 6.99 8.61 -8.98
CA THR A 284 5.85 9.37 -8.46
C THR A 284 6.34 10.50 -7.56
N GLN A 285 5.66 11.63 -7.61
CA GLN A 285 5.97 12.80 -6.80
C GLN A 285 4.70 13.43 -6.21
N GLY A 286 4.75 13.76 -4.91
CA GLY A 286 3.73 14.50 -4.17
C GLY A 286 4.34 15.65 -3.36
N ARG A 287 3.49 16.38 -2.63
CA ARG A 287 3.91 17.44 -1.71
C ARG A 287 4.41 16.85 -0.39
N VAL A 288 5.32 17.56 0.27
CA VAL A 288 5.74 17.23 1.65
C VAL A 288 4.69 17.76 2.63
N PHE A 289 4.42 16.99 3.68
CA PHE A 289 3.36 17.26 4.64
C PHE A 289 1.98 17.32 3.99
N GLY A 290 0.96 17.74 4.74
CA GLY A 290 -0.40 17.71 4.26
C GLY A 290 -0.96 16.29 4.21
N PRO A 291 -1.92 16.00 3.31
CA PRO A 291 -2.59 14.72 3.25
C PRO A 291 -1.64 13.54 3.03
N HIS A 292 -1.76 12.50 3.84
CA HIS A 292 -0.88 11.32 3.81
C HIS A 292 -1.00 10.46 2.56
N ASN A 293 -2.13 10.51 1.85
CA ASN A 293 -2.33 9.77 0.60
C ASN A 293 -2.98 10.66 -0.46
N GLN A 294 -2.31 11.78 -0.75
CA GLN A 294 -2.70 12.72 -1.81
C GLN A 294 -2.58 12.10 -3.21
N CYS A 295 -3.32 12.66 -4.16
CA CYS A 295 -3.11 12.40 -5.58
C CYS A 295 -1.68 12.83 -5.96
N ARG A 296 -0.92 11.92 -6.57
CA ARG A 296 0.46 12.16 -6.99
C ARG A 296 0.55 12.45 -8.48
N SER A 297 1.66 13.08 -8.85
CA SER A 297 2.09 13.26 -10.24
C SER A 297 3.10 12.18 -10.64
N LEU A 298 3.17 11.89 -11.93
CA LEU A 298 4.21 11.02 -12.51
C LEU A 298 5.19 11.86 -13.31
N HIS A 299 6.47 11.69 -13.02
CA HIS A 299 7.57 12.39 -13.67
C HIS A 299 8.44 11.41 -14.43
N GLN A 300 9.17 11.91 -15.43
CA GLN A 300 10.24 11.19 -16.10
C GLN A 300 11.53 12.00 -16.05
N TYR A 301 12.65 11.29 -15.97
CA TYR A 301 14.00 11.78 -16.10
C TYR A 301 14.67 11.07 -17.27
N GLU A 302 15.20 11.85 -18.21
CA GLU A 302 15.94 11.34 -19.37
C GLU A 302 17.44 11.24 -19.04
N TRP A 303 17.99 10.04 -19.16
CA TRP A 303 19.36 9.76 -18.72
C TRP A 303 20.43 10.53 -19.50
N GLU A 304 20.30 10.61 -20.83
CA GLU A 304 21.28 11.25 -21.71
C GLU A 304 21.30 12.77 -21.56
N THR A 305 20.12 13.40 -21.52
CA THR A 305 19.99 14.86 -21.48
C THR A 305 19.99 15.41 -20.05
N ARG A 306 19.84 14.53 -19.05
CA ARG A 306 19.69 14.86 -17.62
C ARG A 306 18.52 15.82 -17.36
N ARG A 307 17.43 15.66 -18.10
CA ARG A 307 16.23 16.52 -17.99
C ARG A 307 15.07 15.79 -17.36
N THR A 308 14.39 16.49 -16.45
CA THR A 308 13.15 16.05 -15.81
C THR A 308 11.95 16.71 -16.49
N SER A 309 10.86 15.97 -16.67
CA SER A 309 9.57 16.51 -17.12
C SER A 309 8.38 15.77 -16.52
N VAL A 310 7.25 16.46 -16.40
CA VAL A 310 5.99 15.87 -15.91
C VAL A 310 5.33 15.08 -17.04
N LEU A 311 5.00 13.81 -16.78
CA LEU A 311 4.23 12.95 -17.67
C LEU A 311 2.73 12.99 -17.35
N LEU A 312 2.39 13.01 -16.06
CA LEU A 312 1.02 13.05 -15.57
C LEU A 312 0.97 13.98 -14.36
N ASP A 313 0.16 15.02 -14.44
CA ASP A 313 0.00 15.97 -13.33
C ASP A 313 -1.09 15.49 -12.35
N VAL A 314 -1.17 16.15 -11.19
CA VAL A 314 -2.19 15.91 -10.17
C VAL A 314 -3.57 16.22 -10.73
N VAL A 315 -4.45 15.21 -10.69
CA VAL A 315 -5.86 15.37 -11.06
C VAL A 315 -6.61 16.02 -9.90
N LYS A 316 -7.07 17.26 -10.11
CA LYS A 316 -7.83 18.01 -9.09
C LYS A 316 -9.25 17.46 -8.94
N ARG A 317 -9.96 17.39 -10.06
CA ARG A 317 -11.30 16.81 -10.20
C ARG A 317 -11.32 15.92 -11.43
N SER A 318 -12.09 14.85 -11.36
CA SER A 318 -12.38 13.96 -12.49
C SER A 318 -13.87 13.87 -12.68
N GLN A 319 -14.32 13.75 -13.93
CA GLN A 319 -15.70 13.37 -14.18
C GLN A 319 -15.88 11.86 -13.91
N LYS A 320 -17.13 11.43 -13.72
CA LYS A 320 -17.46 10.03 -13.48
C LYS A 320 -16.99 9.14 -14.63
N GLY A 321 -16.26 8.07 -14.31
CA GLY A 321 -15.71 7.13 -15.28
C GLY A 321 -14.38 7.54 -15.91
N GLU A 322 -13.85 8.71 -15.58
CA GLU A 322 -12.53 9.16 -16.02
C GLU A 322 -11.43 8.80 -15.00
N PHE A 323 -10.17 8.97 -15.42
CA PHE A 323 -9.02 8.81 -14.55
C PHE A 323 -9.04 9.84 -13.42
N ALA A 324 -9.12 9.37 -12.16
CA ALA A 324 -9.29 10.22 -10.98
C ALA A 324 -7.99 10.64 -10.28
N GLY A 325 -6.84 10.27 -10.84
CA GLY A 325 -5.53 10.55 -10.27
C GLY A 325 -4.75 9.30 -9.86
N LEU A 326 -3.47 9.48 -9.52
CA LEU A 326 -2.56 8.41 -9.14
C LEU A 326 -2.43 8.31 -7.62
N TYR A 327 -3.03 7.28 -7.03
CA TYR A 327 -3.02 7.06 -5.57
C TYR A 327 -2.13 5.88 -5.17
N GLU A 328 -1.99 4.85 -6.01
CA GLU A 328 -1.21 3.65 -5.71
C GLU A 328 0.29 3.75 -6.04
N SER A 329 1.10 2.89 -5.42
CA SER A 329 2.53 2.78 -5.76
C SER A 329 2.71 2.05 -7.08
N LEU A 330 3.64 2.50 -7.93
CA LEU A 330 3.87 1.82 -9.22
C LEU A 330 4.39 0.39 -8.97
N PRO A 331 3.91 -0.62 -9.72
CA PRO A 331 4.51 -1.94 -9.70
C PRO A 331 5.98 -1.89 -10.11
N LEU A 332 6.77 -2.86 -9.63
CA LEU A 332 8.21 -2.91 -9.89
C LEU A 332 8.56 -3.02 -11.37
N CYS A 333 7.69 -3.65 -12.15
CA CYS A 333 7.76 -3.69 -13.60
C CYS A 333 6.41 -3.19 -14.15
N CYS A 334 6.45 -2.06 -14.85
CA CYS A 334 5.26 -1.31 -15.27
C CYS A 334 5.41 -0.68 -16.66
N TRP A 335 6.47 -1.06 -17.39
CA TRP A 335 6.76 -0.54 -18.73
C TRP A 335 6.37 -1.55 -19.79
N SER A 336 5.84 -1.07 -20.92
CA SER A 336 5.76 -1.84 -22.15
C SER A 336 7.15 -2.13 -22.73
N SER A 337 7.23 -3.13 -23.61
CA SER A 337 8.50 -3.57 -24.22
C SER A 337 9.21 -2.46 -25.01
N ASP A 338 8.44 -1.54 -25.60
CA ASP A 338 8.91 -0.41 -26.42
C ASP A 338 9.38 0.83 -25.62
N SER A 339 9.34 0.77 -24.29
CA SER A 339 9.68 1.90 -23.40
C SER A 339 8.84 3.18 -23.63
N GLN A 340 7.66 3.06 -24.26
CA GLN A 340 6.77 4.21 -24.53
C GLN A 340 5.53 4.25 -23.66
N ARG A 341 5.08 3.12 -23.11
CA ARG A 341 3.84 3.06 -22.33
C ARG A 341 4.11 2.59 -20.91
N ILE A 342 3.38 3.21 -19.99
CA ILE A 342 3.49 2.96 -18.55
C ILE A 342 2.14 2.48 -18.08
N ILE A 343 2.09 1.32 -17.44
CA ILE A 343 0.87 0.68 -17.00
C ILE A 343 0.84 0.65 -15.47
N PHE A 344 -0.26 1.07 -14.88
CA PHE A 344 -0.44 1.13 -13.44
C PHE A 344 -1.90 0.94 -13.05
N SER A 345 -2.15 0.51 -11.81
CA SER A 345 -3.47 0.56 -11.20
C SER A 345 -3.68 1.86 -10.43
N SER A 346 -4.92 2.31 -10.36
CA SER A 346 -5.31 3.38 -9.45
C SER A 346 -6.78 3.27 -9.07
N ASP A 347 -7.07 3.76 -7.88
CA ASP A 347 -8.40 4.03 -7.37
C ASP A 347 -9.15 5.02 -8.30
N TYR A 348 -10.36 4.67 -8.71
CA TYR A 348 -11.26 5.55 -9.47
C TYR A 348 -12.72 5.10 -9.29
N GLN A 349 -13.66 5.71 -10.01
CA GLN A 349 -15.06 5.25 -10.01
C GLN A 349 -15.60 5.25 -11.45
N ASN A 350 -15.99 4.07 -11.94
CA ASN A 350 -16.58 3.90 -13.26
C ASN A 350 -17.89 3.12 -13.20
N GLN A 351 -19.00 3.87 -13.32
CA GLN A 351 -20.34 3.32 -13.30
C GLN A 351 -20.70 2.47 -14.53
N LYS A 352 -20.06 2.68 -15.70
CA LYS A 352 -20.37 1.91 -16.93
C LYS A 352 -19.99 0.44 -16.79
N VAL A 353 -18.89 0.15 -16.11
CA VAL A 353 -18.39 -1.22 -15.86
C VAL A 353 -18.41 -1.59 -14.37
N ARG A 354 -19.02 -0.75 -13.52
CA ARG A 354 -19.02 -0.86 -12.05
C ARG A 354 -17.62 -1.10 -11.47
N ALA A 355 -16.60 -0.45 -12.02
CA ALA A 355 -15.22 -0.65 -11.60
C ALA A 355 -14.69 0.50 -10.74
N ASP A 356 -14.07 0.18 -9.60
CA ASP A 356 -13.59 1.19 -8.63
C ASP A 356 -12.06 1.20 -8.44
N CYS A 357 -11.38 0.24 -9.05
CA CYS A 357 -9.94 0.23 -9.22
C CYS A 357 -9.67 -0.38 -10.60
N GLY A 358 -8.93 0.36 -11.42
CA GLY A 358 -8.76 0.04 -12.83
C GLY A 358 -7.30 0.04 -13.25
N ILE A 359 -7.04 -0.57 -14.41
CA ILE A 359 -5.71 -0.55 -15.03
C ILE A 359 -5.66 0.56 -16.09
N PHE A 360 -4.69 1.45 -15.94
CA PHE A 360 -4.47 2.59 -16.82
C PHE A 360 -3.19 2.41 -17.61
N VAL A 361 -3.18 2.93 -18.83
CA VAL A 361 -2.02 3.00 -19.72
C VAL A 361 -1.76 4.46 -20.02
N LEU A 362 -0.57 4.93 -19.65
CA LEU A 362 -0.08 6.26 -20.00
C LEU A 362 0.89 6.14 -21.17
N ASP A 363 0.56 6.79 -22.27
CA ASP A 363 1.50 6.98 -23.37
C ASP A 363 2.42 8.17 -23.05
N ARG A 364 3.72 7.90 -23.01
CA ARG A 364 4.76 8.86 -22.63
C ARG A 364 4.92 10.01 -23.62
N ARG A 365 4.67 9.76 -24.91
CA ARG A 365 4.86 10.73 -25.99
C ARG A 365 3.69 11.69 -26.09
N THR A 366 2.47 11.16 -26.04
CA THR A 366 1.23 11.96 -26.12
C THR A 366 0.80 12.49 -24.75
N LYS A 367 1.29 11.90 -23.65
CA LYS A 367 0.88 12.17 -22.26
C LYS A 367 -0.60 11.92 -22.01
N THR A 368 -1.20 11.01 -22.79
CA THR A 368 -2.60 10.63 -22.65
C THR A 368 -2.74 9.39 -21.78
N VAL A 369 -3.71 9.40 -20.88
CA VAL A 369 -4.08 8.24 -20.07
C VAL A 369 -5.29 7.57 -20.69
N GLY A 370 -5.16 6.28 -21.01
CA GLY A 370 -6.25 5.40 -21.40
C GLY A 370 -6.56 4.39 -20.30
N VAL A 371 -7.77 3.82 -20.35
CA VAL A 371 -8.18 2.68 -19.52
C VAL A 371 -8.04 1.42 -20.36
N LEU A 372 -7.40 0.36 -19.85
CA LEU A 372 -7.42 -0.94 -20.52
C LEU A 372 -8.83 -1.51 -20.42
N ASN A 373 -9.36 -2.09 -21.49
CA ASN A 373 -10.69 -2.68 -21.45
C ASN A 373 -10.77 -3.74 -20.33
N LEU A 374 -11.61 -3.46 -19.35
CA LEU A 374 -11.85 -4.32 -18.19
C LEU A 374 -13.14 -5.09 -18.44
N ASP A 375 -13.08 -6.41 -18.25
CA ASP A 375 -14.25 -7.26 -18.33
C ASP A 375 -15.28 -6.84 -17.26
N SER A 376 -16.54 -6.68 -17.68
CA SER A 376 -17.66 -6.29 -16.80
C SER A 376 -17.96 -7.31 -15.70
N GLU A 377 -17.41 -8.52 -15.79
CA GLU A 377 -17.47 -9.53 -14.71
C GLU A 377 -16.83 -9.00 -13.41
N PHE A 378 -15.75 -8.22 -13.52
CA PHE A 378 -14.94 -7.79 -12.38
C PHE A 378 -15.00 -6.29 -12.13
N SER A 379 -15.32 -5.91 -10.89
CA SER A 379 -15.42 -4.51 -10.45
C SER A 379 -14.12 -3.96 -9.84
N CYS A 380 -13.08 -4.77 -9.65
CA CYS A 380 -11.79 -4.30 -9.16
C CYS A 380 -10.64 -5.02 -9.85
N TRP A 381 -9.71 -4.24 -10.41
CA TRP A 381 -8.55 -4.71 -11.16
C TRP A 381 -7.27 -4.07 -10.64
N LYS A 382 -6.31 -4.89 -10.20
CA LYS A 382 -5.03 -4.44 -9.68
C LYS A 382 -3.88 -5.00 -10.49
N LEU A 383 -2.97 -4.14 -10.93
CA LEU A 383 -1.78 -4.56 -11.68
C LEU A 383 -0.77 -5.18 -10.73
N LEU A 384 -0.30 -6.39 -11.03
CA LEU A 384 0.74 -7.05 -10.25
C LEU A 384 2.11 -6.87 -10.90
N LEU A 385 2.18 -7.06 -12.22
CA LEU A 385 3.42 -7.06 -12.97
C LEU A 385 3.16 -6.82 -14.46
N VAL A 386 4.08 -6.12 -15.11
CA VAL A 386 4.27 -6.15 -16.57
C VAL A 386 5.60 -6.82 -16.90
N HIS A 387 5.61 -7.75 -17.84
CA HIS A 387 6.84 -8.30 -18.40
C HIS A 387 6.76 -8.20 -19.92
N GLU A 388 7.63 -7.38 -20.50
CA GLU A 388 7.51 -6.93 -21.89
C GLU A 388 6.13 -6.30 -22.14
N ASP A 389 5.24 -6.99 -22.85
CA ASP A 389 3.86 -6.56 -23.10
C ASP A 389 2.84 -7.47 -22.41
N LEU A 390 3.27 -8.45 -21.62
CA LEU A 390 2.39 -9.33 -20.85
C LEU A 390 2.03 -8.71 -19.50
N LEU A 391 0.74 -8.54 -19.27
CA LEU A 391 0.15 -8.02 -18.04
C LEU A 391 -0.27 -9.18 -17.15
N VAL A 392 0.10 -9.13 -15.87
CA VAL A 392 -0.45 -10.00 -14.82
C VAL A 392 -1.29 -9.14 -13.88
N VAL A 393 -2.57 -9.46 -13.78
CA VAL A 393 -3.53 -8.69 -12.99
C VAL A 393 -4.23 -9.58 -11.96
N CYS A 394 -4.66 -8.94 -10.88
CA CYS A 394 -5.57 -9.50 -9.89
C CYS A 394 -6.93 -8.87 -10.07
N CYS A 395 -7.96 -9.68 -10.31
CA CYS A 395 -9.33 -9.23 -10.50
C CYS A 395 -10.21 -9.77 -9.37
N SER A 396 -11.17 -8.99 -8.89
CA SER A 396 -12.19 -9.49 -7.96
C SER A 396 -13.46 -8.65 -8.03
N SER A 397 -14.54 -9.23 -7.54
CA SER A 397 -15.83 -8.55 -7.34
C SER A 397 -16.31 -8.83 -5.91
N PRO A 398 -17.28 -8.09 -5.37
CA PRO A 398 -17.77 -8.35 -4.03
C PRO A 398 -18.23 -9.80 -3.82
N GLN A 399 -18.76 -10.45 -4.86
CA GLN A 399 -19.25 -11.82 -4.83
C GLN A 399 -18.18 -12.87 -5.21
N GLN A 400 -17.06 -12.46 -5.81
CA GLN A 400 -16.06 -13.36 -6.38
C GLN A 400 -14.68 -13.08 -5.77
N PRO A 401 -14.10 -14.05 -5.02
CA PRO A 401 -12.74 -13.95 -4.49
C PRO A 401 -11.70 -13.64 -5.58
N PRO A 402 -10.54 -13.07 -5.20
CA PRO A 402 -9.58 -12.62 -6.19
C PRO A 402 -9.03 -13.75 -7.07
N CYS A 403 -9.12 -13.56 -8.38
CA CYS A 403 -8.51 -14.40 -9.39
C CYS A 403 -7.33 -13.67 -10.07
N LEU A 404 -6.44 -14.45 -10.67
CA LEU A 404 -5.33 -14.01 -11.48
C LEU A 404 -5.73 -14.14 -12.94
N ARG A 405 -5.56 -13.05 -13.70
CA ARG A 405 -5.68 -13.06 -15.15
C ARG A 405 -4.41 -12.55 -15.79
N VAL A 406 -4.18 -12.99 -17.01
CA VAL A 406 -3.10 -12.52 -17.86
C VAL A 406 -3.66 -12.00 -19.18
N GLY A 407 -3.06 -10.94 -19.69
CA GLY A 407 -3.45 -10.33 -20.95
C GLY A 407 -2.25 -9.74 -21.65
N LEU A 408 -2.28 -9.68 -22.99
CA LEU A 408 -1.22 -9.03 -23.76
C LEU A 408 -1.64 -7.61 -24.10
N LEU A 409 -0.72 -6.67 -23.87
CA LEU A 409 -0.89 -5.27 -24.21
C LEU A 409 -0.87 -5.15 -25.75
N PRO A 410 -1.97 -4.69 -26.37
CA PRO A 410 -2.03 -4.52 -27.82
C PRO A 410 -1.11 -3.36 -28.26
N PRO A 411 -0.86 -3.18 -29.56
CA PRO A 411 -0.19 -1.98 -30.08
C PRO A 411 -0.88 -0.69 -29.64
N ALA A 412 -0.15 0.42 -29.62
CA ALA A 412 -0.69 1.72 -29.22
C ALA A 412 -1.95 2.10 -30.04
N GLY A 413 -3.01 2.53 -29.36
CA GLY A 413 -4.32 2.82 -29.94
C GLY A 413 -5.27 1.62 -30.01
N GLY A 414 -4.80 0.41 -29.65
CA GLY A 414 -5.59 -0.81 -29.60
C GLY A 414 -6.00 -1.24 -28.19
N GLU A 415 -5.79 -0.41 -27.15
CA GLU A 415 -5.93 -0.74 -25.72
C GLU A 415 -7.32 -1.29 -25.34
N VAL A 416 -8.34 -1.04 -26.16
CA VAL A 416 -9.70 -1.55 -25.96
C VAL A 416 -9.82 -3.06 -26.28
N ALA A 417 -8.84 -3.66 -26.94
CA ALA A 417 -8.90 -5.03 -27.47
C ALA A 417 -8.15 -6.08 -26.63
N VAL A 418 -7.80 -5.81 -25.37
CA VAL A 418 -7.07 -6.78 -24.54
C VAL A 418 -7.95 -8.00 -24.26
N SER A 419 -7.44 -9.18 -24.63
CA SER A 419 -8.05 -10.46 -24.25
C SER A 419 -7.43 -10.98 -22.96
N TRP A 420 -8.29 -11.40 -22.02
CA TRP A 420 -7.90 -11.82 -20.68
C TRP A 420 -8.09 -13.33 -20.47
N LEU A 421 -7.00 -14.02 -20.15
CA LEU A 421 -7.01 -15.44 -19.78
C LEU A 421 -6.96 -15.60 -18.26
N THR A 422 -7.90 -16.35 -17.69
CA THR A 422 -7.97 -16.63 -16.24
C THR A 422 -7.06 -17.81 -15.87
N LEU A 423 -6.21 -17.64 -14.86
CA LEU A 423 -5.22 -18.65 -14.43
C LEU A 423 -5.70 -19.54 -13.27
N ASN A 424 -6.44 -18.99 -12.32
CA ASN A 424 -6.99 -19.72 -11.18
C ASN A 424 -8.49 -19.43 -11.07
N ASP A 425 -9.29 -20.20 -11.79
CA ASP A 425 -10.72 -20.21 -11.57
C ASP A 425 -11.02 -20.98 -10.28
N LEU A 426 -11.31 -20.24 -9.21
CA LEU A 426 -11.72 -20.84 -7.94
C LEU A 426 -13.20 -21.24 -7.94
N SER A 427 -13.98 -20.87 -8.98
CA SER A 427 -15.43 -21.09 -9.14
C SER A 427 -16.22 -20.94 -7.83
N LEU A 428 -15.79 -20.02 -6.96
CA LEU A 428 -16.40 -19.74 -5.67
C LEU A 428 -17.13 -18.41 -5.80
N THR A 429 -18.45 -18.47 -5.92
CA THR A 429 -19.29 -17.28 -5.94
C THR A 429 -20.09 -17.23 -4.64
N PHE A 430 -20.17 -16.04 -4.04
CA PHE A 430 -20.96 -15.82 -2.83
C PHE A 430 -22.26 -15.14 -3.19
N GLU A 431 -23.35 -15.73 -2.72
CA GLU A 431 -24.69 -15.23 -2.96
C GLU A 431 -24.98 -14.05 -2.02
N PHE A 432 -24.85 -12.82 -2.52
CA PHE A 432 -25.48 -11.64 -1.89
C PHE A 432 -25.59 -10.53 -2.92
N GLU A 433 -26.70 -9.80 -2.91
CA GLU A 433 -26.86 -8.63 -3.77
C GLU A 433 -26.09 -7.44 -3.22
N TRP A 434 -25.69 -6.52 -4.09
CA TRP A 434 -25.09 -5.27 -3.69
C TRP A 434 -25.51 -4.13 -4.61
N LYS A 435 -25.52 -2.92 -4.06
CA LYS A 435 -25.91 -1.67 -4.75
C LYS A 435 -24.84 -0.61 -4.54
N ASP A 436 -24.49 0.10 -5.60
CA ASP A 436 -23.77 1.35 -5.53
C ASP A 436 -24.71 2.49 -5.13
N MET A 437 -24.21 3.43 -4.33
CA MET A 437 -24.98 4.55 -3.81
C MET A 437 -24.13 5.82 -3.83
N GLU A 438 -24.67 6.85 -4.45
CA GLU A 438 -24.12 8.20 -4.42
C GLU A 438 -24.83 9.02 -3.35
N ILE A 439 -24.04 9.68 -2.51
CA ILE A 439 -24.51 10.35 -1.30
C ILE A 439 -24.18 11.83 -1.42
N SER A 440 -25.16 12.60 -1.89
CA SER A 440 -25.01 14.05 -1.99
C SER A 440 -25.20 14.73 -0.63
N PRO A 441 -24.32 15.69 -0.29
CA PRO A 441 -24.47 16.48 0.93
C PRO A 441 -25.74 17.34 0.87
N ALA A 442 -26.35 17.65 2.01
CA ALA A 442 -27.35 18.72 2.04
C ALA A 442 -26.70 20.09 1.75
N PRO A 443 -27.48 21.10 1.31
CA PRO A 443 -26.95 22.44 1.01
C PRO A 443 -26.16 23.09 2.17
N ASP A 444 -26.51 22.79 3.43
CA ASP A 444 -25.82 23.27 4.63
C ASP A 444 -24.59 22.42 5.04
N GLU A 445 -24.36 21.30 4.36
CA GLU A 445 -23.25 20.37 4.54
C GLU A 445 -22.25 20.43 3.38
N GLU A 446 -22.51 21.28 2.39
CA GLU A 446 -21.63 21.48 1.25
C GLU A 446 -20.35 22.23 1.67
N ASN A 447 -19.23 21.85 1.07
CA ASN A 447 -17.98 22.54 1.30
C ASN A 447 -17.91 23.74 0.35
N PRO A 448 -17.83 24.99 0.84
CA PRO A 448 -17.89 26.18 -0.02
C PRO A 448 -16.64 26.34 -0.90
N GLU A 449 -15.49 25.79 -0.50
CA GLU A 449 -14.26 25.80 -1.29
C GLU A 449 -14.23 24.64 -2.30
N PHE A 450 -14.84 23.50 -1.93
CA PHE A 450 -14.88 22.28 -2.72
C PHE A 450 -16.34 21.83 -2.95
N CYS A 451 -17.10 22.65 -3.69
CA CYS A 451 -18.49 22.38 -4.04
C CYS A 451 -18.66 21.17 -4.98
N GLU A 452 -19.88 20.63 -5.04
CA GLU A 452 -20.27 19.54 -5.94
C GLU A 452 -19.47 18.24 -5.73
N LEU A 453 -19.05 17.98 -4.49
CA LEU A 453 -18.45 16.71 -4.11
C LEU A 453 -19.51 15.84 -3.42
N ASP A 454 -19.66 14.62 -3.93
CA ASP A 454 -20.50 13.59 -3.33
C ASP A 454 -19.65 12.59 -2.55
N ALA A 455 -20.23 12.01 -1.51
CA ALA A 455 -19.71 10.80 -0.89
C ALA A 455 -20.24 9.55 -1.63
N HIS A 456 -19.63 8.40 -1.41
CA HIS A 456 -20.01 7.16 -2.06
C HIS A 456 -20.20 6.02 -1.05
N ALA A 457 -21.10 5.08 -1.34
CA ALA A 457 -21.30 3.90 -0.51
C ALA A 457 -21.69 2.66 -1.33
N TYR A 458 -21.44 1.49 -0.76
CA TYR A 458 -21.93 0.20 -1.25
C TYR A 458 -22.81 -0.44 -0.19
N LEU A 459 -24.03 -0.80 -0.55
CA LEU A 459 -24.94 -1.55 0.31
C LEU A 459 -24.97 -3.01 -0.12
N PHE A 460 -24.52 -3.90 0.76
CA PHE A 460 -24.56 -5.35 0.59
C PHE A 460 -25.77 -5.91 1.34
N GLY A 461 -26.63 -6.63 0.61
CA GLY A 461 -27.87 -7.20 1.12
C GLY A 461 -27.67 -8.50 1.91
N VAL A 462 -28.68 -8.85 2.71
CA VAL A 462 -28.73 -10.10 3.47
C VAL A 462 -29.13 -11.27 2.57
N LEU A 463 -28.62 -12.46 2.89
CA LEU A 463 -29.08 -13.74 2.34
C LEU A 463 -30.55 -14.00 2.72
N ARG A 464 -31.50 -13.44 1.94
CA ARG A 464 -32.95 -13.47 2.22
C ARG A 464 -33.52 -14.88 2.36
N TYR A 465 -32.97 -15.88 1.68
CA TYR A 465 -33.40 -17.28 1.83
C TYR A 465 -33.10 -17.86 3.23
N ARG A 466 -32.04 -17.40 3.91
CA ARG A 466 -31.72 -17.83 5.28
C ARG A 466 -32.48 -17.04 6.35
N TYR A 467 -32.96 -15.84 6.04
CA TYR A 467 -33.65 -14.96 6.98
C TYR A 467 -34.90 -14.32 6.36
N PRO A 468 -35.97 -15.09 6.03
CA PRO A 468 -37.07 -14.63 5.19
C PRO A 468 -38.03 -13.62 5.84
N MET A 469 -37.95 -13.45 7.16
CA MET A 469 -38.97 -12.75 7.97
C MET A 469 -38.39 -11.70 8.94
N ALA A 470 -37.08 -11.46 8.95
CA ALA A 470 -36.44 -10.54 9.88
C ALA A 470 -36.02 -9.23 9.20
N SER A 471 -36.37 -8.10 9.81
CA SER A 471 -35.73 -6.81 9.50
C SER A 471 -34.22 -6.95 9.75
N SER A 472 -33.42 -6.55 8.76
CA SER A 472 -31.98 -6.78 8.74
C SER A 472 -31.26 -5.76 9.62
N HIS A 473 -30.27 -6.22 10.39
CA HIS A 473 -29.37 -5.30 11.12
C HIS A 473 -28.40 -4.67 10.12
N THR A 474 -28.18 -3.37 10.21
CA THR A 474 -27.24 -2.66 9.33
C THR A 474 -25.91 -2.49 10.05
N LEU A 475 -24.85 -3.08 9.50
CA LEU A 475 -23.47 -2.83 9.89
C LEU A 475 -22.88 -1.75 8.99
N VAL A 476 -22.66 -0.56 9.55
CA VAL A 476 -21.97 0.55 8.88
C VAL A 476 -20.47 0.33 9.02
N PHE A 477 -19.80 0.19 7.88
CA PHE A 477 -18.39 -0.10 7.80
C PHE A 477 -17.69 0.99 6.97
N TYR A 478 -16.65 1.59 7.51
CA TYR A 478 -15.86 2.63 6.83
C TYR A 478 -14.37 2.35 7.01
N HIS A 479 -13.57 2.81 6.05
CA HIS A 479 -12.13 2.56 6.03
C HIS A 479 -11.36 3.47 7.00
N GLY A 480 -10.12 3.07 7.30
CA GLY A 480 -9.14 3.93 7.95
C GLY A 480 -8.47 4.88 6.95
N GLY A 481 -7.52 5.68 7.42
CA GLY A 481 -6.82 6.66 6.58
C GLY A 481 -6.67 7.99 7.32
N PRO A 482 -7.41 9.05 6.92
CA PRO A 482 -8.69 9.00 6.20
C PRO A 482 -8.60 8.85 4.68
N HIS A 483 -7.44 9.14 4.10
CA HIS A 483 -7.27 9.12 2.64
C HIS A 483 -7.00 7.69 2.15
N SER A 484 -8.07 6.93 1.98
CA SER A 484 -8.11 5.58 1.38
C SER A 484 -9.46 5.38 0.71
N GLN A 485 -9.74 4.18 0.23
CA GLN A 485 -11.00 3.87 -0.42
C GLN A 485 -11.37 2.41 -0.15
N PHE A 486 -12.65 2.15 0.00
CA PHE A 486 -13.23 0.85 -0.29
C PHE A 486 -13.62 0.75 -1.76
N CYS A 487 -13.09 -0.23 -2.47
CA CYS A 487 -13.51 -0.58 -3.82
C CYS A 487 -14.60 -1.66 -3.77
N ALA A 488 -15.41 -1.80 -4.81
CA ALA A 488 -16.21 -3.01 -5.03
C ALA A 488 -15.29 -4.20 -5.35
N GLU A 489 -14.57 -4.68 -4.35
CA GLU A 489 -13.68 -5.83 -4.42
C GLU A 489 -14.12 -6.91 -3.43
N TRP A 490 -13.60 -8.12 -3.57
CA TRP A 490 -13.88 -9.18 -2.62
C TRP A 490 -13.38 -8.80 -1.21
N ASN A 491 -14.30 -8.77 -0.24
CA ASN A 491 -13.98 -8.52 1.15
C ASN A 491 -14.51 -9.65 2.05
N ALA A 492 -13.59 -10.44 2.59
CA ALA A 492 -13.93 -11.59 3.44
C ALA A 492 -14.71 -11.19 4.71
N SER A 493 -14.50 -9.98 5.23
CA SER A 493 -15.25 -9.49 6.41
C SER A 493 -16.69 -9.18 6.03
N VAL A 494 -16.91 -8.52 4.88
CA VAL A 494 -18.25 -8.23 4.34
C VAL A 494 -19.00 -9.54 4.10
N ALA A 495 -18.38 -10.49 3.39
CA ALA A 495 -18.97 -11.80 3.14
C ALA A 495 -19.31 -12.55 4.45
N ALA A 496 -18.44 -12.47 5.46
CA ALA A 496 -18.72 -13.07 6.77
C ALA A 496 -19.91 -12.39 7.47
N PHE A 497 -19.97 -11.06 7.50
CA PHE A 497 -21.08 -10.32 8.12
C PHE A 497 -22.42 -10.55 7.39
N CYS A 498 -22.42 -10.56 6.05
CA CYS A 498 -23.60 -10.92 5.27
C CYS A 498 -24.09 -12.34 5.59
N ARG A 499 -23.17 -13.30 5.77
CA ARG A 499 -23.50 -14.69 6.18
C ARG A 499 -24.01 -14.77 7.62
N LEU A 500 -23.64 -13.84 8.48
CA LEU A 500 -24.15 -13.70 9.85
C LEU A 500 -25.51 -12.97 9.91
N GLY A 501 -26.04 -12.52 8.76
CA GLY A 501 -27.36 -11.88 8.68
C GLY A 501 -27.35 -10.35 8.76
N PHE A 502 -26.18 -9.70 8.65
CA PHE A 502 -26.09 -8.24 8.56
C PHE A 502 -26.21 -7.76 7.12
N ALA A 503 -26.95 -6.67 6.90
CA ALA A 503 -26.72 -5.83 5.73
C ALA A 503 -25.48 -4.99 6.01
N VAL A 504 -24.55 -4.90 5.08
CA VAL A 504 -23.29 -4.15 5.28
C VAL A 504 -23.31 -2.91 4.41
N LEU A 505 -23.14 -1.74 5.02
CA LEU A 505 -23.02 -0.48 4.31
C LEU A 505 -21.56 -0.02 4.37
N MET A 506 -20.83 -0.16 3.26
CA MET A 506 -19.46 0.32 3.13
C MET A 506 -19.45 1.76 2.65
N VAL A 507 -18.82 2.68 3.39
CA VAL A 507 -18.85 4.13 3.09
C VAL A 507 -17.47 4.68 2.77
N ASN A 508 -17.38 5.41 1.65
CA ASN A 508 -16.29 6.29 1.23
C ASN A 508 -16.77 7.75 1.39
N PHE A 509 -16.40 8.39 2.49
CA PHE A 509 -16.74 9.79 2.78
C PHE A 509 -15.90 10.77 1.93
N ARG A 510 -16.31 12.03 1.81
CA ARG A 510 -15.50 13.06 1.12
C ARG A 510 -14.15 13.20 1.82
N GLY A 511 -13.05 13.06 1.06
CA GLY A 511 -11.71 12.85 1.59
C GLY A 511 -11.12 11.46 1.30
N SER A 512 -11.93 10.53 0.78
CA SER A 512 -11.48 9.23 0.27
C SER A 512 -10.67 9.36 -1.03
N THR A 513 -9.80 8.39 -1.33
CA THR A 513 -9.10 8.32 -2.63
C THR A 513 -10.05 7.95 -3.77
N GLY A 514 -9.62 8.15 -5.02
CA GLY A 514 -10.42 7.84 -6.22
C GLY A 514 -11.36 8.94 -6.71
N PHE A 515 -11.37 10.13 -6.09
CA PHE A 515 -12.28 11.25 -6.42
C PHE A 515 -11.56 12.57 -6.78
N GLY A 516 -10.25 12.53 -7.02
CA GLY A 516 -9.43 13.71 -7.28
C GLY A 516 -8.87 14.37 -6.00
N GLN A 517 -7.88 15.23 -6.18
CA GLN A 517 -7.21 15.94 -5.09
C GLN A 517 -8.14 16.89 -4.34
N ASP A 518 -9.17 17.45 -4.98
CA ASP A 518 -10.12 18.35 -4.33
C ASP A 518 -10.93 17.60 -3.25
N SER A 519 -11.31 16.34 -3.50
CA SER A 519 -11.95 15.50 -2.48
C SER A 519 -11.04 15.29 -1.27
N ILE A 520 -9.77 14.96 -1.50
CA ILE A 520 -8.75 14.83 -0.43
C ILE A 520 -8.64 16.10 0.40
N LEU A 521 -8.55 17.26 -0.27
CA LEU A 521 -8.38 18.55 0.40
C LEU A 521 -9.65 19.01 1.14
N SER A 522 -10.85 18.64 0.66
CA SER A 522 -12.11 19.02 1.31
C SER A 522 -12.21 18.59 2.78
N LEU A 523 -11.56 17.47 3.15
CA LEU A 523 -11.60 16.93 4.50
C LEU A 523 -10.63 17.63 5.45
N ILE A 524 -9.60 18.31 4.93
CA ILE A 524 -8.58 18.98 5.73
C ILE A 524 -9.25 20.12 6.52
N GLY A 525 -9.12 20.08 7.85
CA GLY A 525 -9.81 21.01 8.74
C GLY A 525 -11.25 20.63 9.10
N ASN A 526 -11.83 19.63 8.43
CA ASN A 526 -13.24 19.26 8.54
C ASN A 526 -13.49 17.86 9.14
N ILE A 527 -12.44 17.18 9.62
CA ILE A 527 -12.56 15.88 10.30
C ILE A 527 -13.50 15.95 11.51
N GLY A 528 -14.22 14.87 11.77
CA GLY A 528 -15.17 14.78 12.88
C GLY A 528 -16.44 15.61 12.64
N CYS A 529 -16.64 16.13 11.43
CA CYS A 529 -17.81 16.91 11.03
C CYS A 529 -18.26 16.49 9.64
N GLN A 530 -17.49 16.80 8.59
CA GLN A 530 -17.86 16.50 7.20
C GLN A 530 -17.98 14.99 6.98
N ASP A 531 -16.93 14.25 7.30
CA ASP A 531 -16.86 12.80 7.20
C ASP A 531 -17.92 12.08 8.07
N VAL A 532 -18.21 12.62 9.26
CA VAL A 532 -19.27 12.10 10.14
C VAL A 532 -20.66 12.29 9.53
N LYS A 533 -20.95 13.47 8.98
CA LYS A 533 -22.21 13.78 8.30
C LYS A 533 -22.39 12.93 7.05
N ASP A 534 -21.33 12.76 6.25
CA ASP A 534 -21.36 11.91 5.05
C ASP A 534 -21.72 10.47 5.40
N VAL A 535 -21.11 9.91 6.46
CA VAL A 535 -21.44 8.56 6.94
C VAL A 535 -22.87 8.47 7.44
N HIS A 536 -23.32 9.42 8.27
CA HIS A 536 -24.69 9.41 8.79
C HIS A 536 -25.72 9.53 7.66
N ARG A 537 -25.46 10.40 6.67
CA ARG A 537 -26.29 10.56 5.48
C ARG A 537 -26.37 9.28 4.66
N ALA A 538 -25.23 8.62 4.43
CA ALA A 538 -25.20 7.34 3.73
C ALA A 538 -26.12 6.30 4.40
N VAL A 539 -26.14 6.27 5.74
CA VAL A 539 -27.04 5.40 6.51
C VAL A 539 -28.50 5.77 6.29
N LEU A 540 -28.85 7.04 6.39
CA LEU A 540 -30.23 7.49 6.16
C LEU A 540 -30.70 7.16 4.73
N CYS A 541 -29.86 7.40 3.73
CA CYS A 541 -30.13 7.03 2.33
C CYS A 541 -30.33 5.52 2.18
N ALA A 542 -29.50 4.69 2.83
CA ALA A 542 -29.64 3.24 2.79
C ALA A 542 -30.97 2.79 3.39
N LEU A 543 -31.31 3.26 4.59
CA LEU A 543 -32.58 2.97 5.27
C LEU A 543 -33.81 3.42 4.46
N GLN A 544 -33.70 4.57 3.78
CA GLN A 544 -34.77 5.07 2.90
C GLN A 544 -34.92 4.23 1.63
N SER A 545 -33.81 3.77 1.06
CA SER A 545 -33.79 3.01 -0.21
C SER A 545 -34.18 1.54 -0.07
N ASP A 546 -34.09 0.97 1.15
CA ASP A 546 -34.37 -0.44 1.40
C ASP A 546 -35.14 -0.63 2.72
N THR A 547 -36.45 -0.84 2.59
CA THR A 547 -37.38 -1.03 3.71
C THR A 547 -37.16 -2.33 4.48
N SER A 548 -36.29 -3.23 4.00
CA SER A 548 -35.91 -4.43 4.75
C SER A 548 -34.89 -4.16 5.85
N LEU A 549 -34.27 -2.98 5.87
CA LEU A 549 -33.31 -2.56 6.90
C LEU A 549 -34.06 -2.01 8.11
N ASP A 550 -33.66 -2.43 9.31
CA ASP A 550 -34.26 -1.95 10.55
C ASP A 550 -33.59 -0.64 11.02
N PRO A 551 -34.30 0.51 11.03
CA PRO A 551 -33.73 1.77 11.49
C PRO A 551 -33.34 1.76 12.97
N ASN A 552 -33.88 0.83 13.77
CA ASN A 552 -33.54 0.69 15.18
C ASN A 552 -32.38 -0.29 15.43
N ARG A 553 -31.79 -0.88 14.39
CA ARG A 553 -30.71 -1.89 14.51
C ARG A 553 -29.52 -1.55 13.63
N VAL A 554 -29.01 -0.34 13.79
CA VAL A 554 -27.80 0.13 13.11
C VAL A 554 -26.61 0.04 14.07
N VAL A 555 -25.54 -0.60 13.62
CA VAL A 555 -24.28 -0.77 14.37
C VAL A 555 -23.12 -0.26 13.52
N VAL A 556 -22.04 0.20 14.15
CA VAL A 556 -20.91 0.82 13.44
C VAL A 556 -19.59 0.12 13.75
N THR A 557 -18.69 0.06 12.77
CA THR A 557 -17.35 -0.50 12.97
C THR A 557 -16.33 0.18 12.06
N GLY A 558 -15.10 0.35 12.56
CA GLY A 558 -14.00 0.89 11.77
C GLY A 558 -12.67 0.87 12.50
N GLY A 559 -11.58 1.03 11.74
CA GLY A 559 -10.21 1.04 12.26
C GLY A 559 -9.49 2.36 12.02
N SER A 560 -8.59 2.78 12.92
CA SER A 560 -7.82 4.04 12.78
C SER A 560 -8.74 5.27 12.65
N HIS A 561 -8.72 6.01 11.54
CA HIS A 561 -9.70 7.07 11.26
C HIS A 561 -11.15 6.56 11.26
N GLY A 562 -11.37 5.32 10.85
CA GLY A 562 -12.67 4.68 11.03
C GLY A 562 -13.05 4.56 12.50
N GLY A 563 -12.13 4.16 13.38
CA GLY A 563 -12.40 4.15 14.83
C GLY A 563 -12.71 5.56 15.38
N PHE A 564 -12.05 6.59 14.86
CA PHE A 564 -12.38 8.00 15.15
C PHE A 564 -13.81 8.36 14.72
N LEU A 565 -14.24 7.95 13.53
CA LEU A 565 -15.62 8.10 13.06
C LEU A 565 -16.61 7.34 13.95
N SER A 566 -16.30 6.10 14.36
CA SER A 566 -17.16 5.32 15.26
C SER A 566 -17.44 6.07 16.56
N CYS A 567 -16.40 6.61 17.20
CA CYS A 567 -16.54 7.37 18.44
C CYS A 567 -17.30 8.69 18.22
N HIS A 568 -17.09 9.38 17.10
CA HIS A 568 -17.84 10.59 16.79
C HIS A 568 -19.32 10.31 16.52
N LEU A 569 -19.64 9.27 15.76
CA LEU A 569 -21.02 8.89 15.46
C LEU A 569 -21.81 8.59 16.73
N LEU A 570 -21.21 7.89 17.69
CA LEU A 570 -21.82 7.66 19.01
C LEU A 570 -22.05 8.96 19.80
N GLY A 571 -21.07 9.88 19.80
CA GLY A 571 -21.19 11.12 20.58
C GLY A 571 -22.09 12.18 19.92
N GLN A 572 -22.25 12.14 18.59
CA GLN A 572 -23.05 13.10 17.82
C GLN A 572 -24.48 12.62 17.57
N TYR A 573 -24.71 11.30 17.53
CA TYR A 573 -26.01 10.67 17.32
C TYR A 573 -26.28 9.61 18.40
N PRO A 574 -26.37 10.01 19.68
CA PRO A 574 -26.32 9.10 20.82
C PRO A 574 -27.45 8.07 20.89
N ASP A 575 -28.61 8.37 20.31
CA ASP A 575 -29.76 7.49 20.30
C ASP A 575 -29.93 6.71 18.99
N PHE A 576 -29.02 6.85 18.02
CA PHE A 576 -29.18 6.25 16.70
C PHE A 576 -28.49 4.89 16.58
N TYR A 577 -27.22 4.81 16.98
CA TYR A 577 -26.38 3.61 16.81
C TYR A 577 -26.42 2.70 18.04
N ARG A 578 -26.72 1.41 17.85
CA ARG A 578 -26.96 0.45 18.94
C ARG A 578 -25.72 -0.26 19.46
N ALA A 579 -24.66 -0.33 18.66
CA ALA A 579 -23.40 -0.92 19.05
C ALA A 579 -22.26 -0.36 18.20
N CYS A 580 -21.05 -0.44 18.75
CA CYS A 580 -19.85 0.08 18.12
C CYS A 580 -18.66 -0.84 18.38
N ALA A 581 -17.90 -1.14 17.32
CA ALA A 581 -16.59 -1.79 17.41
C ALA A 581 -15.51 -0.87 16.83
N ALA A 582 -14.85 -0.10 17.70
CA ALA A 582 -13.78 0.81 17.31
C ALA A 582 -12.40 0.13 17.45
N ARG A 583 -11.66 -0.01 16.35
CA ARG A 583 -10.34 -0.68 16.32
C ARG A 583 -9.21 0.33 16.19
N ASN A 584 -8.23 0.28 17.09
CA ASN A 584 -7.10 1.24 17.11
C ASN A 584 -7.56 2.70 16.91
N PRO A 585 -8.60 3.18 17.63
CA PRO A 585 -9.23 4.46 17.33
C PRO A 585 -8.35 5.64 17.71
N VAL A 586 -8.49 6.73 16.95
CA VAL A 586 -8.03 8.05 17.40
C VAL A 586 -9.15 8.69 18.23
N ILE A 587 -8.98 8.75 19.55
CA ILE A 587 -10.01 9.29 20.46
C ILE A 587 -9.71 10.73 20.88
N ASN A 588 -8.42 11.06 21.04
CA ASN A 588 -7.95 12.39 21.41
C ASN A 588 -6.76 12.76 20.52
N ALA A 589 -6.98 13.60 19.52
CA ALA A 589 -5.98 14.02 18.55
C ALA A 589 -4.87 14.88 19.20
N ALA A 590 -5.18 15.64 20.25
CA ALA A 590 -4.21 16.51 20.92
C ALA A 590 -3.16 15.69 21.68
N THR A 591 -3.56 14.64 22.41
CA THR A 591 -2.62 13.80 23.17
C THR A 591 -1.69 13.00 22.26
N LEU A 592 -2.14 12.67 21.05
CA LEU A 592 -1.36 11.92 20.07
C LEU A 592 -0.14 12.66 19.53
N LEU A 593 -0.01 13.97 19.73
CA LEU A 593 1.22 14.70 19.38
C LEU A 593 2.47 14.16 20.09
N SER A 594 2.29 13.52 21.25
CA SER A 594 3.41 13.00 22.06
C SER A 594 3.66 11.49 21.89
N THR A 595 2.74 10.77 21.23
CA THR A 595 2.77 9.30 21.18
C THR A 595 2.66 8.72 19.77
N SER A 596 2.29 9.54 18.79
CA SER A 596 2.12 9.13 17.40
C SER A 596 3.41 9.33 16.62
N ASP A 597 3.76 8.38 15.75
CA ASP A 597 4.84 8.52 14.75
C ASP A 597 4.47 9.47 13.59
N ILE A 598 3.18 9.78 13.44
CA ILE A 598 2.62 10.71 12.46
C ILE A 598 2.14 12.04 13.05
N VAL A 599 3.00 12.75 13.79
CA VAL A 599 2.64 14.03 14.44
C VAL A 599 2.16 15.10 13.46
N ASP A 600 2.69 15.10 12.23
CA ASP A 600 2.33 16.04 11.16
C ASP A 600 0.85 15.96 10.77
N TRP A 601 0.29 14.75 10.83
CA TRP A 601 -1.11 14.53 10.52
C TRP A 601 -2.05 15.18 11.54
N ARG A 602 -1.63 15.31 12.80
CA ARG A 602 -2.46 15.93 13.84
C ARG A 602 -2.76 17.40 13.52
N TYR A 603 -1.75 18.13 13.03
CA TYR A 603 -1.90 19.50 12.54
C TYR A 603 -2.73 19.53 11.27
N THR A 604 -2.30 18.76 10.27
CA THR A 604 -2.91 18.76 8.94
C THR A 604 -4.41 18.45 9.03
N SER A 605 -4.79 17.42 9.78
CA SER A 605 -6.18 16.97 9.89
C SER A 605 -7.14 18.07 10.36
N VAL A 606 -6.66 19.00 11.19
CA VAL A 606 -7.43 20.15 11.69
C VAL A 606 -7.15 21.45 10.96
N GLY A 607 -6.54 21.39 9.77
CA GLY A 607 -6.30 22.54 8.89
C GLY A 607 -5.12 23.41 9.31
N LEU A 608 -4.20 22.89 10.12
CA LEU A 608 -3.01 23.60 10.56
C LEU A 608 -1.78 23.11 9.81
N GLU A 609 -0.86 24.02 9.51
CA GLU A 609 0.43 23.68 8.93
C GLU A 609 1.38 23.12 9.99
N TYR A 610 2.03 22.01 9.63
CA TYR A 610 3.08 21.40 10.43
C TYR A 610 4.44 21.98 10.08
N SER A 611 5.28 22.22 11.09
CA SER A 611 6.69 22.53 10.93
C SER A 611 7.47 21.90 12.07
N PHE A 612 8.67 21.39 11.77
CA PHE A 612 9.57 20.84 12.78
C PHE A 612 10.05 21.88 13.79
N ASP A 613 10.12 23.15 13.39
CA ASP A 613 10.65 24.25 14.22
C ASP A 613 9.58 24.89 15.13
N ARG A 614 8.35 24.35 15.13
CA ARG A 614 7.21 24.93 15.84
C ARG A 614 6.69 23.98 16.91
N LEU A 615 6.74 24.42 18.16
CA LEU A 615 6.04 23.74 19.26
C LEU A 615 4.51 23.94 19.15
N PRO A 616 3.70 22.97 19.62
CA PRO A 616 2.25 23.12 19.64
C PRO A 616 1.82 24.31 20.50
N THR A 617 0.99 25.21 19.94
CA THR A 617 0.40 26.31 20.72
C THR A 617 -0.86 25.85 21.46
N PRO A 618 -1.30 26.55 22.52
CA PRO A 618 -2.57 26.27 23.19
C PRO A 618 -3.77 26.28 22.23
N GLU A 619 -3.77 27.16 21.23
CA GLU A 619 -4.81 27.26 20.21
C GLU A 619 -4.80 26.03 19.30
N ALA A 620 -3.61 25.57 18.89
CA ALA A 620 -3.47 24.36 18.08
C ALA A 620 -3.97 23.12 18.85
N LEU A 621 -3.56 22.97 20.11
CA LEU A 621 -4.02 21.89 20.99
C LEU A 621 -5.54 21.94 21.21
N THR A 622 -6.10 23.14 21.39
CA THR A 622 -7.54 23.35 21.55
C THR A 622 -8.29 22.96 20.29
N SER A 623 -7.80 23.36 19.11
CA SER A 623 -8.38 22.95 17.82
C SER A 623 -8.39 21.43 17.66
N MET A 624 -7.28 20.76 17.95
CA MET A 624 -7.18 19.30 17.93
C MET A 624 -8.15 18.63 18.91
N LEU A 625 -8.27 19.16 20.14
CA LEU A 625 -9.20 18.65 21.14
C LEU A 625 -10.65 18.84 20.71
N GLN A 626 -11.03 20.01 20.21
CA GLN A 626 -12.39 20.30 19.74
C GLN A 626 -12.84 19.40 18.59
N ARG A 627 -11.89 18.95 17.74
CA ARG A 627 -12.14 17.97 16.67
C ARG A 627 -12.11 16.52 17.15
N SER A 628 -11.79 16.26 18.41
CA SER A 628 -11.68 14.92 18.98
C SER A 628 -13.00 14.39 19.54
N PRO A 629 -13.35 13.11 19.32
CA PRO A 629 -14.60 12.54 19.81
C PRO A 629 -14.67 12.47 21.34
N ILE A 630 -13.53 12.49 22.05
CA ILE A 630 -13.51 12.51 23.52
C ILE A 630 -14.29 13.68 24.14
N THR A 631 -14.42 14.79 23.43
CA THR A 631 -15.21 15.95 23.88
C THR A 631 -16.70 15.65 24.02
N ARG A 632 -17.16 14.58 23.35
CA ARG A 632 -18.55 14.13 23.36
C ARG A 632 -18.77 12.80 24.07
N VAL A 633 -17.80 12.36 24.88
CA VAL A 633 -17.87 11.06 25.56
C VAL A 633 -19.06 10.96 26.52
N ALA A 634 -19.46 12.08 27.14
CA ALA A 634 -20.60 12.13 28.05
C ALA A 634 -21.96 11.92 27.35
N GLN A 635 -22.02 12.13 26.04
CA GLN A 635 -23.21 11.87 25.23
C GLN A 635 -23.27 10.41 24.76
N VAL A 636 -22.20 9.62 24.89
CA VAL A 636 -22.20 8.24 24.40
C VAL A 636 -23.10 7.37 25.28
N PHE A 637 -24.28 7.01 24.76
CA PHE A 637 -25.22 6.08 25.38
C PHE A 637 -25.42 4.87 24.47
N ILE A 638 -24.70 3.78 24.75
CA ILE A 638 -25.02 2.49 24.15
C ILE A 638 -25.93 1.77 25.14
N TYR A 639 -27.15 1.43 24.72
CA TYR A 639 -28.06 0.56 25.47
C TYR A 639 -27.37 -0.78 25.73
N THR A 640 -26.65 -0.87 26.83
CA THR A 640 -26.29 -2.14 27.44
C THR A 640 -27.56 -2.58 28.15
N ASN A 641 -28.40 -3.34 27.46
CA ASN A 641 -29.22 -4.30 28.20
C ASN A 641 -28.21 -5.21 28.89
N THR A 642 -28.01 -4.98 30.18
CA THR A 642 -27.31 -5.86 31.10
C THR A 642 -27.96 -7.23 30.95
N LEU A 643 -27.36 -8.10 30.13
CA LEU A 643 -27.54 -9.53 30.27
C LEU A 643 -26.79 -9.90 31.55
N CYS A 644 -27.49 -9.81 32.69
CA CYS A 644 -27.10 -10.46 33.93
C CYS A 644 -27.14 -11.97 33.74
#